data_AF-B3EAQ0-F1
#
_entry.id   AF-B3EAQ0-F1
#
_cell.length_a   1.000
_cell.length_b   1.000
_cell.length_c   1.000
_cell.angle_alpha   90.00
_cell.angle_beta   90.00
_cell.angle_gamma   90.00
#
_symmetry.space_group_name_H-M   'P 1'
#
loop_
_entity.id
_entity.type
_entity.pdbx_description
1 polymer ?
#
loop_
_entity_poly.entity_id
_entity_poly.type
_entity_poly.pdbx_seq_one_letter_code
_entity_poly.pdbx_strand_id
1 'polypeptide(L)'
;MTIPDTTIRPTPEAMLKLAQAEEAQSGQGRLKVFLGYAAGVGKTYAMLEAARERKRDGRDVVVGYVESHGRSETDALLDGLELIPRRELSYAGVLLPEMDLDAILTRKPQIVLVDELAHCNVPGSRHEKRWQDVEELLAAGIDVYTTVNIQHFESLNDVVAQITGITVRETVPDRLLDIAFEIKLIDLPPEDLLQRLHEGKVYIPDQAAKAIEKFFRPGNLMALRELSLRRTAARVDDQMRAYMETQSIPGPWPTAERLLVCVSGSPFSEQLIRATRRLAEELKAPWHTVYIETPGSDRQTRENRERIWQDLRFAESLGAQVATLTATSVPDAVVEYAVRHNVTRIVVGKPSRSRWQELLHPPIVDQIIRRSISSDVFVVRISSDGRQGGAQQQVKHPHHAHPFGYPAAALLVAAATLLCGLVSRFLEPTNLVMVYLLAVVVAAVRLGRRPAMLTAFLGVLAFDFFFVPPHITFVVADTQYLITFAGLLVVGLVISSLVARSQERADVIRVREIQTASLYYLSRDLAAAADISKVLKSVIRNVEEALNAKAVMLLPEGERLELQAASDGLILDSKEQAVADWAFRNRQPAGRGTDTLISAELLYLPLQTPASQLGVLGIRMEDELDYRSTESRRLLDAFATQAAMAIERVQFSHQAEQAQILQARENLERALLNSISHDLRTPLVTVTGVLASLRDDGMHLNDQARDELLDTAAGEAERLNRFVGNLLDMTRIEAGAIRLNSELCDIQDLVGCAMAAIKQRVGGRTIRIRLPDDLPMVPMDLVLMTQVLVNLLDNSLKYSPAESSIEISARLERGWLLLEIADQGPGVPEQDLKRVFDKFYRIPVPEGVGGTGLGLSICKGIVEAHNGSIRAINKSGGGLMMVIRLPLSR
;
A
#
# COMPACT_ATOMS: atom_id res chain seq x y z
N MET A 1 33.40 40.18 -28.81
CA MET A 1 32.04 40.22 -28.21
C MET A 1 31.87 38.90 -27.49
N THR A 2 31.67 38.99 -26.19
CA THR A 2 31.71 37.95 -25.16
C THR A 2 30.78 36.77 -25.43
N ILE A 3 31.30 35.55 -25.19
CA ILE A 3 30.53 34.30 -25.10
C ILE A 3 29.52 34.49 -23.96
N PRO A 4 28.21 34.23 -24.15
CA PRO A 4 27.24 34.34 -23.08
C PRO A 4 27.49 33.20 -22.08
N ASP A 5 27.87 33.59 -20.86
CA ASP A 5 28.02 32.75 -19.69
C ASP A 5 26.61 32.28 -19.24
N THR A 6 26.13 31.17 -19.79
CA THR A 6 24.85 30.56 -19.38
C THR A 6 25.05 29.73 -18.13
N THR A 7 25.30 30.41 -17.00
CA THR A 7 25.02 29.83 -15.68
C THR A 7 23.51 29.75 -15.53
N ILE A 8 22.94 28.58 -15.83
CA ILE A 8 21.53 28.28 -15.57
C ILE A 8 21.33 28.40 -14.06
N ARG A 9 20.70 29.48 -13.61
CA ARG A 9 20.37 29.65 -12.19
C ARG A 9 19.34 28.59 -11.79
N PRO A 10 19.53 27.87 -10.67
CA PRO A 10 18.53 26.94 -10.16
C PRO A 10 17.20 27.67 -9.93
N THR A 11 16.10 26.97 -10.20
CA THR A 11 14.76 27.53 -9.97
C THR A 11 14.55 27.82 -8.49
N PRO A 12 13.72 28.82 -8.11
CA PRO A 12 13.42 29.11 -6.71
C PRO A 12 12.90 27.90 -5.92
N GLU A 13 12.14 27.02 -6.58
CA GLU A 13 11.65 25.77 -6.01
C GLU A 13 12.77 24.75 -5.75
N ALA A 14 13.76 24.66 -6.66
CA ALA A 14 14.95 23.83 -6.44
C ALA A 14 15.80 24.36 -5.28
N MET A 15 15.97 25.68 -5.17
CA MET A 15 16.67 26.32 -4.05
C MET A 15 15.94 26.16 -2.71
N LEU A 16 14.60 26.20 -2.70
CA LEU A 16 13.81 25.97 -1.49
C LEU A 16 13.91 24.51 -1.02
N LYS A 17 13.82 23.54 -1.96
CA LYS A 17 14.05 22.12 -1.66
C LYS A 17 15.47 21.87 -1.16
N LEU A 18 16.45 22.57 -1.71
CA LEU A 18 17.84 22.51 -1.29
C LEU A 18 18.03 23.04 0.14
N ALA A 19 17.46 24.20 0.45
CA ALA A 19 17.50 24.76 1.81
C ALA A 19 16.79 23.86 2.83
N GLN A 20 15.64 23.26 2.47
CA GLN A 20 14.91 22.33 3.33
C GLN A 20 15.66 21.01 3.54
N ALA A 21 16.32 20.49 2.50
CA ALA A 21 17.14 19.29 2.59
C ALA A 21 18.42 19.53 3.41
N GLU A 22 19.06 20.69 3.25
CA GLU A 22 20.22 21.11 4.04
C GLU A 22 19.85 21.36 5.51
N GLU A 23 18.70 22.01 5.79
CA GLU A 23 18.20 22.20 7.17
C GLU A 23 17.90 20.86 7.85
N ALA A 24 17.25 19.92 7.14
CA ALA A 24 16.95 18.58 7.65
C ALA A 24 18.23 17.76 7.92
N GLN A 25 19.29 17.96 7.13
CA GLN A 25 20.57 17.26 7.30
C GLN A 25 21.53 17.94 8.30
N SER A 26 21.37 19.23 8.63
CA SER A 26 22.35 19.94 9.48
C SER A 26 22.31 19.55 10.96
N GLY A 27 21.27 18.83 11.41
CA GLY A 27 21.11 18.36 12.79
C GLY A 27 21.18 16.83 12.99
N GLN A 28 21.26 16.04 11.91
CA GLN A 28 21.32 14.57 11.99
C GLN A 28 22.75 14.06 11.80
N GLY A 29 23.10 13.01 12.52
CA GLY A 29 24.37 12.30 12.37
C GLY A 29 24.46 11.60 11.02
N ARG A 30 25.69 11.35 10.56
CA ARG A 30 25.96 10.72 9.26
C ARG A 30 26.23 9.23 9.41
N LEU A 31 25.54 8.43 8.62
CA LEU A 31 25.72 6.99 8.57
C LEU A 31 26.77 6.59 7.51
N LYS A 32 27.80 5.85 7.92
CA LYS A 32 28.77 5.21 7.04
C LYS A 32 28.64 3.69 7.13
N VAL A 33 28.36 3.06 5.99
CA VAL A 33 28.10 1.62 5.91
C VAL A 33 29.27 0.91 5.23
N PHE A 34 29.84 -0.09 5.90
CA PHE A 34 30.82 -1.01 5.34
C PHE A 34 30.09 -2.26 4.84
N LEU A 35 29.82 -2.28 3.55
CA LEU A 35 29.02 -3.32 2.89
C LEU A 35 29.92 -4.44 2.36
N GLY A 36 29.56 -5.69 2.63
CA GLY A 36 30.23 -6.85 2.04
C GLY A 36 29.24 -7.88 1.52
N TYR A 37 29.69 -8.75 0.62
CA TYR A 37 28.83 -9.78 0.05
C TYR A 37 28.71 -11.04 0.94
N ALA A 38 29.63 -11.23 1.89
CA ALA A 38 29.65 -12.38 2.79
C ALA A 38 30.37 -12.07 4.12
N ALA A 39 30.19 -12.95 5.11
CA ALA A 39 31.04 -12.95 6.31
C ALA A 39 32.49 -13.31 5.94
N GLY A 40 33.46 -12.70 6.61
CA GLY A 40 34.89 -12.99 6.38
C GLY A 40 35.62 -12.09 5.36
N VAL A 41 34.89 -11.27 4.59
CA VAL A 41 35.51 -10.33 3.61
C VAL A 41 36.28 -9.16 4.25
N GLY A 42 36.21 -8.99 5.58
CA GLY A 42 36.96 -7.96 6.30
C GLY A 42 36.22 -6.67 6.64
N LYS A 43 34.88 -6.67 6.67
CA LYS A 43 34.06 -5.47 6.96
C LYS A 43 34.43 -4.79 8.29
N THR A 44 34.45 -5.56 9.39
CA THR A 44 34.81 -5.06 10.73
C THR A 44 36.24 -4.52 10.77
N TYR A 45 37.18 -5.22 10.12
CA TYR A 45 38.57 -4.78 10.01
C TYR A 45 38.67 -3.42 9.30
N ALA A 46 38.02 -3.28 8.15
CA ALA A 46 37.99 -2.03 7.38
C ALA A 46 37.29 -0.88 8.12
N MET A 47 36.26 -1.19 8.93
CA MET A 47 35.59 -0.23 9.79
C MET A 47 36.51 0.29 10.88
N LEU A 48 37.23 -0.60 11.57
CA LEU A 48 38.19 -0.23 12.62
C LEU A 48 39.39 0.54 12.06
N GLU A 49 39.90 0.16 10.88
CA GLU A 49 40.97 0.89 10.20
C GLU A 49 40.56 2.34 9.90
N ALA A 50 39.35 2.52 9.34
CA ALA A 50 38.79 3.86 9.09
C ALA A 50 38.55 4.64 10.40
N ALA A 51 38.14 3.97 11.47
CA ALA A 51 37.94 4.58 12.77
C ALA A 51 39.25 5.09 13.38
N ARG A 52 40.34 4.30 13.28
CA ARG A 52 41.68 4.71 13.74
C ARG A 52 42.21 5.91 12.96
N GLU A 53 41.99 5.95 11.65
CA GLU A 53 42.34 7.10 10.81
C GLU A 53 41.65 8.37 11.34
N ARG A 54 40.33 8.33 11.58
CA ARG A 54 39.58 9.46 12.14
C ARG A 54 40.05 9.86 13.53
N LYS A 55 40.42 8.90 14.38
CA LYS A 55 41.00 9.19 15.70
C LYS A 55 42.38 9.87 15.59
N ARG A 56 43.21 9.47 14.62
CA ARG A 56 44.50 10.13 14.32
C ARG A 56 44.31 11.54 13.81
N ASP A 57 43.21 11.80 13.10
CA ASP A 57 42.78 13.14 12.68
C ASP A 57 42.21 13.99 13.83
N GLY A 58 42.18 13.46 15.06
CA GLY A 58 41.72 14.18 16.25
C GLY A 58 40.20 14.19 16.46
N ARG A 59 39.44 13.34 15.75
CA ARG A 59 37.99 13.16 15.99
C ARG A 59 37.74 12.32 17.26
N ASP A 60 36.62 12.60 17.94
CA ASP A 60 36.17 11.80 19.09
C ASP A 60 35.47 10.51 18.59
N VAL A 61 36.17 9.38 18.73
CA VAL A 61 35.74 8.06 18.23
C VAL A 61 35.61 7.08 19.38
N VAL A 62 34.43 6.51 19.52
CA VAL A 62 34.09 5.54 20.57
C VAL A 62 33.56 4.24 19.96
N VAL A 63 33.91 3.11 20.56
CA VAL A 63 33.39 1.79 20.21
C VAL A 63 32.15 1.54 21.05
N GLY A 64 30.98 1.53 20.41
CA GLY A 64 29.71 1.18 21.05
C GLY A 64 29.53 -0.33 21.11
N TYR A 65 29.71 -1.00 19.98
CA TYR A 65 29.69 -2.45 19.89
C TYR A 65 30.55 -2.93 18.72
N VAL A 66 31.54 -3.78 18.99
CA VAL A 66 32.32 -4.50 17.99
C VAL A 66 32.53 -5.90 18.48
N GLU A 67 32.29 -6.88 17.60
CA GLU A 67 32.50 -8.29 17.89
C GLU A 67 33.68 -8.82 17.07
N SER A 68 34.80 -9.07 17.73
CA SER A 68 36.02 -9.55 17.07
C SER A 68 36.02 -11.06 16.86
N HIS A 69 35.14 -11.80 17.55
CA HIS A 69 35.06 -13.26 17.55
C HIS A 69 36.43 -13.92 17.82
N GLY A 70 37.29 -13.27 18.64
CA GLY A 70 38.62 -13.76 19.03
C GLY A 70 39.71 -13.64 17.96
N ARG A 71 39.53 -12.78 16.95
CA ARG A 71 40.54 -12.55 15.90
C ARG A 71 41.61 -11.56 16.36
N SER A 72 42.82 -12.07 16.62
CA SER A 72 43.97 -11.27 17.08
C SER A 72 44.30 -10.04 16.21
N GLU A 73 44.16 -10.14 14.89
CA GLU A 73 44.37 -9.00 13.97
C GLU A 73 43.32 -7.88 14.16
N THR A 74 42.07 -8.24 14.44
CA THR A 74 40.98 -7.29 14.70
C THR A 74 41.08 -6.71 16.11
N ASP A 75 41.44 -7.54 17.10
CA ASP A 75 41.65 -7.12 18.49
C ASP A 75 42.77 -6.06 18.59
N ALA A 76 43.86 -6.25 17.84
CA ALA A 76 44.95 -5.27 17.76
C ALA A 76 44.52 -3.91 17.17
N LEU A 77 43.39 -3.84 16.45
CA LEU A 77 42.83 -2.56 15.97
C LEU A 77 41.90 -1.90 16.99
N LEU A 78 41.36 -2.66 17.95
CA LEU A 78 40.59 -2.12 19.08
C LEU A 78 41.50 -1.46 20.11
N ASP A 79 42.75 -1.92 20.22
CA ASP A 79 43.75 -1.35 21.12
C ASP A 79 43.95 0.15 20.88
N GLY A 80 43.64 0.94 21.92
CA GLY A 80 43.74 2.40 21.90
C GLY A 80 42.47 3.14 21.45
N LEU A 81 41.36 2.46 21.15
CA LEU A 81 40.02 3.07 21.02
C LEU A 81 39.31 3.10 22.39
N GLU A 82 38.46 4.09 22.63
CA GLU A 82 37.62 4.13 23.85
C GLU A 82 36.47 3.14 23.66
N LEU A 83 36.28 2.19 24.58
CA LEU A 83 35.20 1.22 24.51
C LEU A 83 34.14 1.53 25.57
N ILE A 84 32.88 1.62 25.15
CA ILE A 84 31.76 1.66 26.09
C ILE A 84 31.52 0.23 26.62
N PRO A 85 31.45 0.03 27.94
CA PRO A 85 31.19 -1.28 28.52
C PRO A 85 29.88 -1.87 27.99
N ARG A 86 29.92 -3.17 27.62
CA ARG A 86 28.72 -3.90 27.18
C ARG A 86 27.75 -4.07 28.35
N ARG A 87 26.46 -3.95 28.08
CA ARG A 87 25.40 -4.18 29.07
C ARG A 87 25.08 -5.67 29.12
N GLU A 88 25.16 -6.27 30.30
CA GLU A 88 24.77 -7.67 30.48
C GLU A 88 23.26 -7.79 30.73
N LEU A 89 22.57 -8.54 29.88
CA LEU A 89 21.13 -8.80 29.99
C LEU A 89 20.89 -10.30 30.22
N SER A 90 20.05 -10.63 31.20
CA SER A 90 19.68 -12.01 31.51
C SER A 90 18.48 -12.44 30.65
N TYR A 91 18.69 -13.43 29.78
CA TYR A 91 17.63 -14.02 28.96
C TYR A 91 17.73 -15.54 29.01
N ALA A 92 16.61 -16.21 29.33
CA ALA A 92 16.53 -17.66 29.46
C ALA A 92 17.60 -18.29 30.41
N GLY A 93 18.02 -17.56 31.45
CA GLY A 93 19.03 -18.02 32.41
C GLY A 93 20.49 -17.87 31.94
N VAL A 94 20.72 -17.26 30.77
CA VAL A 94 22.05 -16.94 30.24
C VAL A 94 22.25 -15.42 30.26
N LEU A 95 23.41 -14.97 30.73
CA LEU A 95 23.82 -13.56 30.61
C LEU A 95 24.41 -13.35 29.21
N LEU A 96 23.76 -12.49 28.42
CA LEU A 96 24.19 -12.14 27.08
C LEU A 96 24.67 -10.68 27.06
N PRO A 97 25.89 -10.40 26.54
CA PRO A 97 26.40 -9.05 26.42
C PRO A 97 25.78 -8.33 25.21
N GLU A 98 25.29 -7.11 25.41
CA GLU A 98 24.63 -6.29 24.38
C GLU A 98 25.17 -4.84 24.40
N MET A 99 24.95 -4.09 23.31
CA MET A 99 25.32 -2.68 23.23
C MET A 99 24.55 -1.83 24.26
N ASP A 100 25.25 -0.94 24.97
CA ASP A 100 24.63 0.03 25.86
C ASP A 100 24.31 1.35 25.11
N LEU A 101 23.12 1.41 24.50
CA LEU A 101 22.65 2.57 23.76
C LEU A 101 22.58 3.83 24.65
N ASP A 102 22.09 3.70 25.88
CA ASP A 102 21.88 4.84 26.78
C ASP A 102 23.22 5.45 27.23
N ALA A 103 24.23 4.62 27.44
CA ALA A 103 25.60 5.07 27.71
C ALA A 103 26.20 5.85 26.52
N ILE A 104 25.98 5.37 25.28
CA ILE A 104 26.45 6.07 24.07
C ILE A 104 25.75 7.44 23.93
N LEU A 105 24.42 7.49 24.09
CA LEU A 105 23.63 8.72 24.02
C LEU A 105 24.00 9.73 25.11
N THR A 106 24.43 9.24 26.27
CA THR A 106 24.90 10.10 27.37
C THR A 106 26.31 10.63 27.09
N ARG A 107 27.21 9.79 26.54
CA ARG A 107 28.59 10.15 26.20
C ARG A 107 28.69 11.11 25.01
N LYS A 108 27.74 11.05 24.07
CA LYS A 108 27.65 11.86 22.83
C LYS A 108 28.99 12.00 22.08
N PRO A 109 29.59 10.88 21.62
CA PRO A 109 30.79 10.96 20.80
C PRO A 109 30.50 11.60 19.44
N GLN A 110 31.54 12.05 18.72
CA GLN A 110 31.37 12.49 17.33
C GLN A 110 31.10 11.29 16.41
N ILE A 111 31.83 10.19 16.61
CA ILE A 111 31.70 8.96 15.83
C ILE A 111 31.57 7.77 16.78
N VAL A 112 30.57 6.92 16.55
CA VAL A 112 30.41 5.64 17.24
C VAL A 112 30.49 4.46 16.26
N LEU A 113 31.22 3.41 16.66
CA LEU A 113 31.30 2.16 15.91
C LEU A 113 30.26 1.16 16.42
N VAL A 114 29.41 0.68 15.52
CA VAL A 114 28.33 -0.26 15.80
C VAL A 114 28.37 -1.39 14.78
N ASP A 115 28.95 -2.52 15.14
CA ASP A 115 29.08 -3.68 14.27
C ASP A 115 27.78 -4.51 14.19
N GLU A 116 27.66 -5.31 13.13
CA GLU A 116 26.54 -6.22 12.86
C GLU A 116 25.16 -5.52 12.86
N LEU A 117 24.94 -4.61 11.89
CA LEU A 117 23.70 -3.83 11.78
C LEU A 117 22.40 -4.66 11.77
N ALA A 118 22.48 -5.88 11.24
CA ALA A 118 21.34 -6.79 11.08
C ALA A 118 20.96 -7.54 12.37
N HIS A 119 21.76 -7.41 13.44
CA HIS A 119 21.57 -8.15 14.68
C HIS A 119 20.21 -7.90 15.34
N CYS A 120 19.63 -8.97 15.88
CA CYS A 120 18.46 -8.89 16.76
C CYS A 120 18.93 -8.69 18.19
N ASN A 121 18.58 -7.56 18.80
CA ASN A 121 18.99 -7.25 20.16
C ASN A 121 18.38 -8.25 21.16
N VAL A 122 19.08 -8.48 22.28
CA VAL A 122 18.60 -9.37 23.34
C VAL A 122 17.25 -8.87 23.90
N PRO A 123 16.23 -9.74 24.07
CA PRO A 123 14.94 -9.34 24.63
C PRO A 123 15.10 -8.69 26.02
N GLY A 124 14.56 -7.48 26.18
CA GLY A 124 14.82 -6.60 27.33
C GLY A 124 15.67 -5.37 26.99
N SER A 125 16.25 -5.33 25.79
CA SER A 125 16.85 -4.13 25.19
C SER A 125 15.78 -3.11 24.80
N ARG A 126 16.18 -1.84 24.64
CA ARG A 126 15.26 -0.72 24.32
C ARG A 126 14.58 -0.91 22.96
N HIS A 127 15.31 -1.39 21.96
CA HIS A 127 14.79 -1.73 20.65
C HIS A 127 15.03 -3.20 20.33
N GLU A 128 14.19 -3.76 19.45
CA GLU A 128 14.28 -5.17 19.02
C GLU A 128 15.45 -5.39 18.04
N LYS A 129 15.77 -4.38 17.23
CA LYS A 129 16.77 -4.49 16.18
C LYS A 129 17.86 -3.44 16.35
N ARG A 130 19.12 -3.83 16.12
CA ARG A 130 20.28 -2.92 16.26
C ARG A 130 20.21 -1.73 15.31
N TRP A 131 19.61 -1.91 14.14
CA TRP A 131 19.43 -0.80 13.20
C TRP A 131 18.50 0.30 13.72
N GLN A 132 17.58 0.00 14.65
CA GLN A 132 16.74 0.99 15.33
C GLN A 132 17.57 1.81 16.33
N ASP A 133 18.53 1.18 17.01
CA ASP A 133 19.49 1.89 17.87
C ASP A 133 20.35 2.85 17.05
N VAL A 134 20.81 2.42 15.87
CA VAL A 134 21.56 3.26 14.94
C VAL A 134 20.74 4.46 14.48
N GLU A 135 19.45 4.29 14.17
CA GLU A 135 18.57 5.41 13.84
C GLU A 135 18.43 6.42 14.99
N GLU A 136 18.33 5.96 16.24
CA GLU A 136 18.29 6.86 17.40
C GLU A 136 19.62 7.62 17.58
N LEU A 137 20.76 6.95 17.39
CA LEU A 137 22.08 7.59 17.44
C LEU A 137 22.24 8.67 16.38
N LEU A 138 21.81 8.40 15.14
CA LEU A 138 21.81 9.39 14.06
C LEU A 138 20.87 10.56 14.37
N ALA A 139 19.68 10.29 14.92
CA ALA A 139 18.74 11.34 15.32
C ALA A 139 19.30 12.22 16.47
N ALA A 140 20.19 11.68 17.31
CA ALA A 140 20.89 12.42 18.35
C ALA A 140 22.09 13.25 17.82
N GLY A 141 22.37 13.22 16.51
CA GLY A 141 23.46 13.96 15.89
C GLY A 141 24.82 13.26 15.94
N ILE A 142 24.87 11.95 16.23
CA ILE A 142 26.11 11.16 16.33
C ILE A 142 26.37 10.46 15.00
N ASP A 143 27.57 10.57 14.44
CA ASP A 143 27.95 9.82 13.23
C ASP A 143 28.13 8.34 13.57
N VAL A 144 27.56 7.44 12.78
CA VAL A 144 27.61 5.99 13.03
C VAL A 144 28.36 5.28 11.92
N TYR A 145 29.35 4.47 12.31
CA TYR A 145 30.04 3.55 11.40
C TYR A 145 29.55 2.14 11.70
N THR A 146 29.04 1.46 10.67
CA THR A 146 28.42 0.14 10.84
C THR A 146 28.78 -0.83 9.73
N THR A 147 28.65 -2.13 9.99
CA THR A 147 28.87 -3.18 8.99
C THR A 147 27.62 -3.99 8.72
N VAL A 148 27.45 -4.38 7.45
CA VAL A 148 26.31 -5.20 7.03
C VAL A 148 26.68 -6.05 5.82
N ASN A 149 26.08 -7.23 5.70
CA ASN A 149 26.16 -8.04 4.48
C ASN A 149 24.97 -7.77 3.57
N ILE A 150 25.18 -7.89 2.26
CA ILE A 150 24.11 -7.74 1.25
C ILE A 150 22.92 -8.68 1.47
N GLN A 151 23.17 -9.84 2.08
CA GLN A 151 22.16 -10.85 2.39
C GLN A 151 21.13 -10.44 3.43
N HIS A 152 21.41 -9.39 4.21
CA HIS A 152 20.51 -8.94 5.27
C HIS A 152 19.51 -7.88 4.79
N PHE A 153 19.56 -7.44 3.54
CA PHE A 153 18.57 -6.48 3.04
C PHE A 153 17.26 -7.17 2.69
N GLU A 154 16.15 -6.61 3.19
CA GLU A 154 14.82 -7.19 3.06
C GLU A 154 14.42 -7.45 1.61
N SER A 155 14.67 -6.48 0.71
CA SER A 155 14.33 -6.62 -0.72
C SER A 155 15.13 -7.71 -1.45
N LEU A 156 16.23 -8.19 -0.87
CA LEU A 156 17.16 -9.13 -1.49
C LEU A 156 17.05 -10.54 -0.90
N ASN A 157 16.25 -10.73 0.16
CA ASN A 157 16.11 -12.00 0.85
C ASN A 157 15.71 -13.16 -0.07
N ASP A 158 14.70 -12.95 -0.94
CA ASP A 158 14.20 -13.99 -1.84
C ASP A 158 15.26 -14.39 -2.88
N VAL A 159 15.95 -13.39 -3.44
CA VAL A 159 17.02 -13.59 -4.43
C VAL A 159 18.20 -14.34 -3.78
N VAL A 160 18.57 -13.95 -2.56
CA VAL A 160 19.64 -14.58 -1.80
C VAL A 160 19.27 -16.01 -1.38
N ALA A 161 18.02 -16.25 -0.99
CA ALA A 161 17.52 -17.59 -0.67
C ALA A 161 17.53 -18.49 -1.92
N GLN A 162 17.21 -17.96 -3.11
CA GLN A 162 17.29 -18.69 -4.37
C GLN A 162 18.73 -19.05 -4.75
N ILE A 163 19.69 -18.16 -4.49
CA ILE A 163 21.13 -18.38 -4.76
C ILE A 163 21.73 -19.37 -3.75
N THR A 164 21.52 -19.14 -2.46
CA THR A 164 22.24 -19.83 -1.38
C THR A 164 21.50 -21.04 -0.82
N GLY A 165 20.19 -21.13 -1.04
CA GLY A 165 19.31 -22.14 -0.45
C GLY A 165 19.04 -21.94 1.04
N ILE A 166 19.38 -20.77 1.59
CA ILE A 166 19.27 -20.44 3.02
C ILE A 166 18.42 -19.19 3.19
N THR A 167 17.40 -19.27 4.04
CA THR A 167 16.58 -18.11 4.42
C THR A 167 17.25 -17.31 5.53
N VAL A 168 17.52 -16.03 5.28
CA VAL A 168 18.10 -15.11 6.26
C VAL A 168 16.98 -14.57 7.14
N ARG A 169 17.10 -14.71 8.46
CA ARG A 169 16.10 -14.25 9.45
C ARG A 169 16.40 -12.86 10.01
N GLU A 170 17.67 -12.48 10.00
CA GLU A 170 18.16 -11.18 10.46
C GLU A 170 18.17 -10.22 9.28
N THR A 171 17.28 -9.23 9.31
CA THR A 171 17.03 -8.33 8.18
C THR A 171 17.15 -6.86 8.57
N VAL A 172 17.49 -6.05 7.57
CA VAL A 172 17.67 -4.61 7.62
C VAL A 172 16.84 -3.98 6.49
N PRO A 173 16.02 -2.96 6.80
CA PRO A 173 15.26 -2.24 5.77
C PRO A 173 16.17 -1.53 4.76
N ASP A 174 15.81 -1.56 3.48
CA ASP A 174 16.56 -0.92 2.41
C ASP A 174 16.77 0.59 2.60
N ARG A 175 15.84 1.26 3.31
CA ARG A 175 15.92 2.70 3.61
C ARG A 175 17.23 3.12 4.28
N LEU A 176 17.89 2.21 5.02
CA LEU A 176 19.14 2.49 5.70
C LEU A 176 20.33 2.65 4.75
N LEU A 177 20.27 2.00 3.57
CA LEU A 177 21.21 2.28 2.48
C LEU A 177 20.92 3.65 1.82
N ASP A 178 19.65 4.04 1.77
CA ASP A 178 19.23 5.28 1.14
C ASP A 178 19.63 6.51 1.96
N ILE A 179 19.58 6.41 3.30
CA ILE A 179 20.07 7.48 4.20
C ILE A 179 21.58 7.42 4.45
N ALA A 180 22.27 6.34 4.04
CA ALA A 180 23.71 6.25 4.18
C ALA A 180 24.41 7.37 3.41
N PHE A 181 25.22 8.14 4.13
CA PHE A 181 26.04 9.21 3.56
C PHE A 181 27.16 8.63 2.69
N GLU A 182 27.78 7.54 3.17
CA GLU A 182 28.87 6.86 2.48
C GLU A 182 28.71 5.35 2.60
N ILE A 183 28.85 4.64 1.48
CA ILE A 183 28.91 3.17 1.44
C ILE A 183 30.29 2.77 0.95
N LYS A 184 31.06 2.09 1.81
CA LYS A 184 32.35 1.51 1.44
C LYS A 184 32.14 0.02 1.15
N LEU A 185 32.21 -0.35 -0.12
CA LEU A 185 32.15 -1.75 -0.53
C LEU A 185 33.48 -2.44 -0.19
N ILE A 186 33.41 -3.50 0.61
CA ILE A 186 34.54 -4.35 0.97
C ILE A 186 34.47 -5.60 0.08
N ASP A 187 35.28 -5.57 -0.97
CA ASP A 187 35.34 -6.63 -1.97
C ASP A 187 36.62 -7.44 -1.82
N LEU A 188 36.47 -8.74 -1.64
CA LEU A 188 37.54 -9.73 -1.61
C LEU A 188 37.23 -10.77 -2.69
N PRO A 189 38.18 -11.22 -3.52
CA PRO A 189 37.94 -12.32 -4.46
C PRO A 189 37.38 -13.57 -3.74
N PRO A 190 36.40 -14.29 -4.32
CA PRO A 190 35.84 -15.49 -3.70
C PRO A 190 36.87 -16.58 -3.37
N GLU A 191 37.90 -16.72 -4.20
CA GLU A 191 39.01 -17.68 -3.97
C GLU A 191 39.78 -17.33 -2.69
N ASP A 192 40.12 -16.04 -2.50
CA ASP A 192 40.79 -15.55 -1.30
C ASP A 192 39.90 -15.70 -0.06
N LEU A 193 38.58 -15.48 -0.19
CA LEU A 193 37.65 -15.69 0.91
C LEU A 193 37.58 -17.16 1.34
N LEU A 194 37.53 -18.07 0.37
CA LEU A 194 37.58 -19.52 0.62
C LEU A 194 38.91 -19.94 1.23
N GLN A 195 40.02 -19.38 0.76
CA GLN A 195 41.33 -19.61 1.37
C GLN A 195 41.36 -19.13 2.83
N ARG A 196 40.82 -17.94 3.13
CA ARG A 196 40.71 -17.45 4.52
C ARG A 196 39.82 -18.34 5.39
N LEU A 197 38.78 -18.94 4.83
CA LEU A 197 37.95 -19.94 5.52
C LEU A 197 38.76 -21.21 5.84
N HIS A 198 39.52 -21.73 4.87
CA HIS A 198 40.39 -22.90 5.06
C HIS A 198 41.53 -22.66 6.06
N GLU A 199 42.07 -21.44 6.10
CA GLU A 199 43.10 -21.01 7.07
C GLU A 199 42.53 -20.74 8.48
N GLY A 200 41.22 -20.92 8.70
CA GLY A 200 40.56 -20.68 10.00
C GLY A 200 40.42 -19.21 10.37
N LYS A 201 40.64 -18.28 9.43
CA LYS A 201 40.55 -16.83 9.64
C LYS A 201 39.10 -16.30 9.61
N VAL A 202 38.14 -17.14 9.23
CA VAL A 202 36.71 -16.84 9.24
C VAL A 202 36.04 -17.72 10.30
N TYR A 203 35.34 -17.09 11.24
CA TYR A 203 34.67 -17.79 12.34
C TYR A 203 33.43 -18.51 11.84
N ILE A 204 33.27 -19.77 12.26
CA ILE A 204 32.11 -20.61 12.00
C ILE A 204 31.62 -21.12 13.36
N PRO A 205 30.40 -20.76 13.82
CA PRO A 205 29.85 -21.37 15.02
C PRO A 205 29.56 -22.87 14.77
N ASP A 206 29.94 -23.73 15.72
CA ASP A 206 29.87 -25.21 15.60
C ASP A 206 28.48 -25.74 15.21
N GLN A 207 27.42 -24.98 15.53
CA GLN A 207 26.03 -25.33 15.24
C GLN A 207 25.61 -25.13 13.76
N ALA A 208 26.45 -24.47 12.93
CA ALA A 208 26.09 -24.04 11.57
C ALA A 208 26.94 -24.67 10.45
N ALA A 209 27.86 -25.59 10.75
CA ALA A 209 28.86 -26.11 9.80
C ALA A 209 28.26 -26.64 8.48
N LYS A 210 27.15 -27.39 8.53
CA LYS A 210 26.47 -27.95 7.33
C LYS A 210 25.74 -26.92 6.47
N ALA A 211 25.24 -25.83 7.06
CA ALA A 211 24.58 -24.76 6.31
C ALA A 211 25.63 -23.88 5.60
N ILE A 212 26.77 -23.69 6.25
CA ILE A 212 27.88 -22.87 5.77
C ILE A 212 28.56 -23.49 4.54
N GLU A 213 28.70 -24.82 4.46
CA GLU A 213 29.22 -25.50 3.25
C GLU A 213 28.36 -25.25 1.99
N LYS A 214 27.05 -25.02 2.15
CA LYS A 214 26.17 -24.64 1.03
C LYS A 214 26.31 -23.17 0.70
N PHE A 215 26.51 -22.31 1.70
CA PHE A 215 26.66 -20.87 1.52
C PHE A 215 27.97 -20.51 0.81
N PHE A 216 29.10 -21.05 1.27
CA PHE A 216 30.45 -20.76 0.76
C PHE A 216 30.82 -21.60 -0.47
N ARG A 217 29.92 -21.66 -1.46
CA ARG A 217 30.24 -22.24 -2.78
C ARG A 217 30.73 -21.16 -3.73
N PRO A 218 31.71 -21.42 -4.60
CA PRO A 218 32.25 -20.42 -5.53
C PRO A 218 31.16 -19.69 -6.35
N GLY A 219 30.17 -20.44 -6.87
CA GLY A 219 29.06 -19.86 -7.63
C GLY A 219 28.16 -18.92 -6.81
N ASN A 220 27.89 -19.30 -5.55
CA ASN A 220 27.07 -18.49 -4.64
C ASN A 220 27.80 -17.20 -4.27
N LEU A 221 29.10 -17.28 -3.95
CA LEU A 221 29.91 -16.11 -3.63
C LEU A 221 30.06 -15.16 -4.83
N MET A 222 30.20 -15.68 -6.06
CA MET A 222 30.22 -14.85 -7.26
C MET A 222 28.89 -14.11 -7.47
N ALA A 223 27.76 -14.78 -7.30
CA ALA A 223 26.45 -14.16 -7.44
C ALA A 223 26.20 -13.08 -6.35
N LEU A 224 26.56 -13.35 -5.10
CA LEU A 224 26.44 -12.37 -4.01
C LEU A 224 27.37 -11.17 -4.21
N ARG A 225 28.58 -11.39 -4.74
CA ARG A 225 29.54 -10.34 -5.09
C ARG A 225 29.00 -9.44 -6.21
N GLU A 226 28.46 -10.02 -7.27
CA GLU A 226 27.81 -9.28 -8.35
C GLU A 226 26.64 -8.45 -7.82
N LEU A 227 25.80 -9.05 -6.97
CA LEU A 227 24.64 -8.40 -6.39
C LEU A 227 25.03 -7.22 -5.49
N SER A 228 26.12 -7.34 -4.72
CA SER A 228 26.69 -6.24 -3.94
C SER A 228 27.22 -5.12 -4.83
N LEU A 229 28.02 -5.44 -5.85
CA LEU A 229 28.56 -4.45 -6.80
C LEU A 229 27.44 -3.68 -7.50
N ARG A 230 26.41 -4.39 -7.96
CA ARG A 230 25.25 -3.78 -8.64
C ARG A 230 24.46 -2.87 -7.71
N ARG A 231 24.26 -3.26 -6.45
CA ARG A 231 23.52 -2.45 -5.48
C ARG A 231 24.29 -1.18 -5.11
N THR A 232 25.62 -1.29 -4.92
CA THR A 232 26.48 -0.13 -4.70
C THR A 232 26.48 0.81 -5.92
N ALA A 233 26.60 0.27 -7.14
CA ALA A 233 26.55 1.08 -8.35
C ALA A 233 25.23 1.85 -8.51
N ALA A 234 24.09 1.18 -8.28
CA ALA A 234 22.77 1.82 -8.34
C ALA A 234 22.65 3.00 -7.35
N ARG A 235 23.20 2.84 -6.13
CA ARG A 235 23.19 3.92 -5.13
C ARG A 235 24.09 5.09 -5.53
N VAL A 236 25.28 4.82 -6.08
CA VAL A 236 26.17 5.86 -6.60
C VAL A 236 25.49 6.64 -7.73
N ASP A 237 24.74 5.96 -8.61
CA ASP A 237 23.95 6.60 -9.66
C ASP A 237 22.83 7.50 -9.11
N ASP A 238 22.14 7.08 -8.04
CA ASP A 238 21.12 7.90 -7.36
C ASP A 238 21.72 9.14 -6.68
N GLN A 239 22.84 8.98 -5.96
CA GLN A 239 23.56 10.09 -5.34
C GLN A 239 24.07 11.08 -6.40
N MET A 240 24.55 10.56 -7.52
CA MET A 240 24.99 11.38 -8.64
C MET A 240 23.84 12.17 -9.25
N ARG A 241 22.67 11.55 -9.48
CA ARG A 241 21.48 12.25 -9.96
C ARG A 241 21.06 13.37 -9.02
N ALA A 242 20.98 13.08 -7.73
CA ALA A 242 20.68 14.08 -6.71
C ALA A 242 21.70 15.24 -6.73
N TYR A 243 23.00 14.94 -6.85
CA TYR A 243 24.05 15.94 -6.96
C TYR A 243 23.92 16.79 -8.22
N MET A 244 23.64 16.20 -9.38
CA MET A 244 23.45 16.92 -10.64
C MET A 244 22.22 17.85 -10.62
N GLU A 245 21.10 17.39 -10.05
CA GLU A 245 19.92 18.21 -9.81
C GLU A 245 20.21 19.38 -8.86
N THR A 246 20.95 19.10 -7.77
CA THR A 246 21.34 20.08 -6.75
C THR A 246 22.29 21.15 -7.30
N GLN A 247 23.27 20.74 -8.11
CA GLN A 247 24.29 21.63 -8.69
C GLN A 247 23.90 22.22 -10.05
N SER A 248 22.69 21.92 -10.55
CA SER A 248 22.21 22.37 -11.87
C SER A 248 23.20 22.08 -13.01
N ILE A 249 23.89 20.93 -12.96
CA ILE A 249 24.87 20.53 -13.98
C ILE A 249 24.09 20.08 -15.23
N PRO A 250 24.19 20.77 -16.37
CA PRO A 250 23.45 20.41 -17.56
C PRO A 250 24.11 19.26 -18.33
N GLY A 251 23.32 18.23 -18.64
CA GLY A 251 23.66 17.17 -19.61
C GLY A 251 23.57 15.73 -19.06
N PRO A 252 23.33 14.73 -19.92
CA PRO A 252 23.42 13.31 -19.54
C PRO A 252 24.85 12.94 -19.12
N TRP A 253 25.00 12.26 -17.98
CA TRP A 253 26.30 11.74 -17.56
C TRP A 253 26.65 10.44 -18.30
N PRO A 254 27.83 10.30 -18.91
CA PRO A 254 28.12 9.26 -19.90
C PRO A 254 28.35 7.84 -19.35
N THR A 255 28.15 7.59 -18.05
CA THR A 255 28.52 6.30 -17.43
C THR A 255 27.45 5.21 -17.60
N ALA A 256 26.18 5.57 -17.85
CA ALA A 256 25.10 4.62 -18.11
C ALA A 256 24.38 4.95 -19.43
N GLU A 257 24.42 4.00 -20.37
CA GLU A 257 23.76 4.15 -21.67
C GLU A 257 22.24 4.15 -21.50
N ARG A 258 21.54 5.08 -22.17
CA ARG A 258 20.07 5.16 -22.21
C ARG A 258 19.61 5.54 -23.60
N LEU A 259 18.69 4.76 -24.16
CA LEU A 259 18.22 4.96 -25.53
C LEU A 259 16.85 5.62 -25.57
N LEU A 260 16.59 6.41 -26.63
CA LEU A 260 15.29 6.98 -26.94
C LEU A 260 14.94 6.72 -28.39
N VAL A 261 13.76 6.19 -28.67
CA VAL A 261 13.21 6.10 -30.02
C VAL A 261 11.94 6.95 -30.14
N CYS A 262 11.85 7.71 -31.23
CA CYS A 262 10.67 8.53 -31.52
C CYS A 262 9.79 7.83 -32.57
N VAL A 263 8.50 7.66 -32.25
CA VAL A 263 7.51 7.05 -33.15
C VAL A 263 6.54 8.11 -33.67
N SER A 264 6.05 7.95 -34.90
CA SER A 264 5.18 8.95 -35.56
C SER A 264 4.02 8.32 -36.35
N GLY A 265 3.70 7.04 -36.10
CA GLY A 265 2.67 6.32 -36.83
C GLY A 265 3.04 5.96 -38.27
N SER A 266 4.35 5.93 -38.58
CA SER A 266 4.83 5.49 -39.89
C SER A 266 4.78 3.96 -39.98
N PRO A 267 4.64 3.37 -41.18
CA PRO A 267 4.72 1.91 -41.35
C PRO A 267 6.09 1.33 -40.96
N PHE A 268 7.08 2.17 -40.67
CA PHE A 268 8.42 1.77 -40.28
C PHE A 268 8.70 1.93 -38.77
N SER A 269 7.73 2.39 -37.96
CA SER A 269 7.89 2.54 -36.51
C SER A 269 8.24 1.22 -35.83
N GLU A 270 7.57 0.12 -36.19
CA GLU A 270 7.83 -1.20 -35.63
C GLU A 270 9.28 -1.66 -35.85
N GLN A 271 9.83 -1.42 -37.04
CA GLN A 271 11.22 -1.76 -37.35
C GLN A 271 12.21 -0.91 -36.54
N LEU A 272 11.90 0.37 -36.31
CA LEU A 272 12.69 1.24 -35.44
C LEU A 272 12.65 0.78 -33.99
N ILE A 273 11.49 0.37 -33.49
CA ILE A 273 11.33 -0.20 -32.15
C ILE A 273 12.17 -1.47 -32.01
N ARG A 274 12.08 -2.42 -32.95
CA ARG A 274 12.88 -3.65 -32.95
C ARG A 274 14.38 -3.38 -33.04
N ALA A 275 14.80 -2.40 -33.86
CA ALA A 275 16.20 -1.99 -33.95
C ALA A 275 16.70 -1.39 -32.64
N THR A 276 15.89 -0.55 -32.00
CA THR A 276 16.22 0.07 -30.71
C THR A 276 16.29 -0.95 -29.60
N ARG A 277 15.36 -1.92 -29.55
CA ARG A 277 15.39 -3.03 -28.58
C ARG A 277 16.68 -3.85 -28.68
N ARG A 278 17.11 -4.21 -29.89
CA ARG A 278 18.36 -4.95 -30.10
C ARG A 278 19.57 -4.16 -29.61
N LEU A 279 19.62 -2.85 -29.91
CA LEU A 279 20.68 -1.96 -29.45
C LEU A 279 20.67 -1.83 -27.91
N ALA A 280 19.48 -1.76 -27.31
CA ALA A 280 19.32 -1.72 -25.85
C ALA A 280 19.75 -3.03 -25.17
N GLU A 281 19.47 -4.19 -25.77
CA GLU A 281 19.95 -5.50 -25.28
C GLU A 281 21.46 -5.61 -25.31
N GLU A 282 22.08 -5.22 -26.42
CA GLU A 282 23.53 -5.26 -26.61
C GLU A 282 24.26 -4.37 -25.61
N LEU A 283 23.71 -3.19 -25.34
CA LEU A 283 24.25 -2.22 -24.39
C LEU A 283 23.82 -2.46 -22.94
N LYS A 284 22.95 -3.45 -22.69
CA LYS A 284 22.29 -3.69 -21.39
C LYS A 284 21.70 -2.40 -20.79
N ALA A 285 21.09 -1.59 -21.64
CA ALA A 285 20.64 -0.24 -21.35
C ALA A 285 19.11 -0.14 -21.26
N PRO A 286 18.55 0.68 -20.35
CA PRO A 286 17.14 1.04 -20.40
C PRO A 286 16.86 1.89 -21.66
N TRP A 287 15.64 1.77 -22.19
CA TRP A 287 15.25 2.46 -23.40
C TRP A 287 13.82 3.01 -23.31
N HIS A 288 13.62 4.12 -23.99
CA HIS A 288 12.40 4.91 -23.97
C HIS A 288 11.80 4.98 -25.37
N THR A 289 10.48 4.94 -25.46
CA THR A 289 9.74 5.20 -26.70
C THR A 289 8.82 6.38 -26.51
N VAL A 290 8.94 7.39 -27.37
CA VAL A 290 8.16 8.63 -27.23
C VAL A 290 7.37 8.93 -28.49
N TYR A 291 6.08 9.25 -28.29
CA TYR A 291 5.22 9.87 -29.30
C TYR A 291 5.00 11.34 -28.94
N ILE A 292 5.13 12.23 -29.92
CA ILE A 292 4.92 13.68 -29.73
C ILE A 292 3.69 14.12 -30.51
N GLU A 293 2.68 14.58 -29.78
CA GLU A 293 1.45 15.14 -30.30
C GLU A 293 1.61 16.66 -30.52
N THR A 294 1.61 17.08 -31.78
CA THR A 294 1.64 18.50 -32.16
C THR A 294 0.23 19.07 -32.36
N PRO A 295 -0.12 20.23 -31.76
CA PRO A 295 -1.39 20.91 -32.00
C PRO A 295 -1.53 21.29 -33.48
N GLY A 296 -2.56 20.76 -34.16
CA GLY A 296 -2.81 21.01 -35.59
C GLY A 296 -2.24 19.95 -36.54
N SER A 297 -1.88 18.78 -36.03
CA SER A 297 -1.52 17.60 -36.83
C SER A 297 -2.64 17.26 -37.84
N ASP A 298 -2.24 17.03 -39.09
CA ASP A 298 -3.13 16.80 -40.23
C ASP A 298 -4.15 15.67 -39.95
N ARG A 299 -5.28 15.68 -40.66
CA ARG A 299 -6.34 14.64 -40.56
C ARG A 299 -5.78 13.19 -40.68
N GLN A 300 -4.63 13.06 -41.35
CA GLN A 300 -3.87 11.82 -41.52
C GLN A 300 -3.18 11.32 -40.23
N THR A 301 -2.86 12.20 -39.27
CA THR A 301 -2.39 11.84 -37.92
C THR A 301 -3.54 11.34 -37.04
N ARG A 302 -4.77 11.83 -37.25
CA ARG A 302 -5.98 11.26 -36.61
C ARG A 302 -6.28 9.86 -37.15
N GLU A 303 -6.11 9.64 -38.46
CA GLU A 303 -6.28 8.32 -39.09
C GLU A 303 -5.19 7.30 -38.70
N ASN A 304 -3.98 7.73 -38.34
CA ASN A 304 -2.90 6.84 -37.90
C ASN A 304 -2.84 6.64 -36.37
N ARG A 305 -3.83 7.12 -35.60
CA ARG A 305 -3.81 7.03 -34.11
C ARG A 305 -3.80 5.59 -33.61
N GLU A 306 -4.50 4.69 -34.30
CA GLU A 306 -4.48 3.25 -34.01
C GLU A 306 -3.09 2.65 -34.18
N ARG A 307 -2.40 2.96 -35.29
CA ARG A 307 -1.03 2.49 -35.54
C ARG A 307 -0.04 3.02 -34.51
N ILE A 308 -0.13 4.30 -34.17
CA ILE A 308 0.72 4.90 -33.13
C ILE A 308 0.52 4.16 -31.81
N TRP A 309 -0.73 3.85 -31.45
CA TRP A 309 -1.01 3.12 -30.22
C TRP A 309 -0.53 1.67 -30.27
N GLN A 310 -0.67 0.98 -31.41
CA GLN A 310 -0.08 -0.35 -31.63
C GLN A 310 1.44 -0.32 -31.50
N ASP A 311 2.11 0.68 -32.10
CA ASP A 311 3.56 0.88 -32.01
C ASP A 311 3.99 1.10 -30.54
N LEU A 312 3.27 1.93 -29.79
CA LEU A 312 3.54 2.22 -28.38
C LEU A 312 3.35 0.98 -27.50
N ARG A 313 2.24 0.24 -27.66
CA ARG A 313 2.02 -1.03 -26.94
C ARG A 313 3.05 -2.08 -27.31
N PHE A 314 3.43 -2.15 -28.58
CA PHE A 314 4.46 -3.06 -29.05
C PHE A 314 5.81 -2.74 -28.38
N ALA A 315 6.18 -1.46 -28.29
CA ALA A 315 7.38 -1.04 -27.56
C ALA A 315 7.31 -1.38 -26.06
N GLU A 316 6.16 -1.15 -25.41
CA GLU A 316 5.94 -1.51 -24.00
C GLU A 316 6.09 -3.02 -23.76
N SER A 317 5.52 -3.85 -24.64
CA SER A 317 5.65 -5.32 -24.57
C SER A 317 7.09 -5.81 -24.69
N LEU A 318 7.98 -5.01 -25.31
CA LEU A 318 9.41 -5.28 -25.43
C LEU A 318 10.23 -4.65 -24.28
N GLY A 319 9.57 -4.08 -23.27
CA GLY A 319 10.20 -3.49 -22.09
C GLY A 319 10.67 -2.04 -22.27
N ALA A 320 10.12 -1.30 -23.24
CA ALA A 320 10.39 0.15 -23.34
C ALA A 320 9.59 0.94 -22.30
N GLN A 321 10.16 2.02 -21.78
CA GLN A 321 9.40 3.05 -21.07
C GLN A 321 8.71 3.96 -22.09
N VAL A 322 7.37 3.99 -22.07
CA VAL A 322 6.59 4.69 -23.09
C VAL A 322 6.07 6.02 -22.57
N ALA A 323 6.23 7.09 -23.35
CA ALA A 323 5.64 8.39 -23.03
C ALA A 323 4.97 9.04 -24.24
N THR A 324 3.88 9.76 -23.98
CA THR A 324 3.22 10.63 -24.96
C THR A 324 3.34 12.08 -24.49
N LEU A 325 3.95 12.93 -25.32
CA LEU A 325 4.17 14.34 -25.00
C LEU A 325 3.34 15.21 -25.93
N THR A 326 2.78 16.31 -25.42
CA THR A 326 2.15 17.34 -26.27
C THR A 326 3.09 18.53 -26.38
N ALA A 327 3.52 18.86 -27.59
CA ALA A 327 4.47 19.95 -27.81
C ALA A 327 4.22 20.67 -29.14
N THR A 328 4.60 21.94 -29.22
CA THR A 328 4.49 22.74 -30.46
C THR A 328 5.57 22.40 -31.48
N SER A 329 6.69 21.83 -31.04
CA SER A 329 7.86 21.49 -31.85
C SER A 329 8.36 20.09 -31.49
N VAL A 330 8.38 19.18 -32.47
CA VAL A 330 8.85 17.80 -32.29
C VAL A 330 10.34 17.76 -31.91
N PRO A 331 11.28 18.42 -32.63
CA PRO A 331 12.70 18.36 -32.26
C PRO A 331 12.98 18.88 -30.84
N ASP A 332 12.32 19.97 -30.43
CA ASP A 332 12.55 20.54 -29.09
C ASP A 332 12.05 19.60 -28.00
N ALA A 333 10.87 19.00 -28.20
CA ALA A 333 10.34 18.04 -27.25
C ALA A 333 11.18 16.75 -27.13
N VAL A 334 11.75 16.28 -28.24
CA VAL A 334 12.69 15.13 -28.22
C VAL A 334 13.93 15.48 -27.40
N VAL A 335 14.55 16.64 -27.65
CA VAL A 335 15.77 17.07 -26.96
C VAL A 335 15.50 17.34 -25.48
N GLU A 336 14.41 18.04 -25.15
CA GLU A 336 14.01 18.29 -23.76
C GLU A 336 13.75 16.97 -23.00
N TYR A 337 13.06 16.02 -23.63
CA TYR A 337 12.84 14.71 -23.03
C TYR A 337 14.14 13.95 -22.84
N ALA A 338 15.04 14.00 -23.83
CA ALA A 338 16.34 13.35 -23.77
C ALA A 338 17.20 13.90 -22.64
N VAL A 339 17.26 15.23 -22.45
CA VAL A 339 17.97 15.87 -21.35
C VAL A 339 17.35 15.50 -20.01
N ARG A 340 16.03 15.58 -19.87
CA ARG A 340 15.32 15.26 -18.61
C ARG A 340 15.52 13.82 -18.15
N HIS A 341 15.65 12.88 -19.08
CA HIS A 341 15.81 11.45 -18.77
C HIS A 341 17.24 10.95 -18.96
N ASN A 342 18.22 11.84 -19.07
CA ASN A 342 19.64 11.53 -19.30
C ASN A 342 19.86 10.51 -20.44
N VAL A 343 19.15 10.69 -21.55
CA VAL A 343 19.27 9.84 -22.74
C VAL A 343 20.62 10.11 -23.42
N THR A 344 21.44 9.07 -23.55
CA THR A 344 22.74 9.14 -24.23
C THR A 344 22.59 8.95 -25.73
N ARG A 345 21.60 8.16 -26.20
CA ARG A 345 21.42 7.82 -27.62
C ARG A 345 19.99 8.01 -28.11
N ILE A 346 19.80 8.80 -29.16
CA ILE A 346 18.50 9.05 -29.81
C ILE A 346 18.46 8.29 -31.15
N VAL A 347 17.55 7.33 -31.27
CA VAL A 347 17.32 6.54 -32.48
C VAL A 347 16.20 7.16 -33.29
N VAL A 348 16.51 7.57 -34.53
CA VAL A 348 15.54 8.19 -35.45
C VAL A 348 15.59 7.52 -36.81
N GLY A 349 14.44 7.30 -37.43
CA GLY A 349 14.37 6.78 -38.80
C GLY A 349 14.65 7.85 -39.84
N LYS A 350 15.36 7.49 -40.93
CA LYS A 350 15.53 8.40 -42.08
C LYS A 350 14.20 8.55 -42.84
N PRO A 351 13.62 9.75 -42.97
CA PRO A 351 12.41 9.93 -43.76
C PRO A 351 12.66 9.66 -45.25
N SER A 352 11.69 9.05 -45.93
CA SER A 352 11.69 8.87 -47.40
C SER A 352 10.79 9.94 -48.04
N ARG A 353 11.32 11.14 -48.29
CA ARG A 353 10.61 12.22 -49.01
C ARG A 353 11.32 12.58 -50.33
N SER A 354 10.59 13.25 -51.23
CA SER A 354 11.11 13.70 -52.53
C SER A 354 12.00 14.93 -52.36
N ARG A 355 13.15 14.97 -53.07
CA ARG A 355 14.23 15.99 -52.94
C ARG A 355 13.76 17.45 -53.03
N TRP A 356 12.68 17.74 -53.75
CA TRP A 356 12.16 19.12 -53.88
C TRP A 356 11.45 19.62 -52.62
N GLN A 357 10.85 18.72 -51.83
CA GLN A 357 10.19 19.08 -50.56
C GLN A 357 11.21 19.33 -49.44
N GLU A 358 12.40 18.72 -49.52
CA GLU A 358 13.50 18.95 -48.58
C GLU A 358 14.13 20.34 -48.74
N LEU A 359 13.95 21.00 -49.88
CA LEU A 359 14.45 22.36 -50.13
C LEU A 359 13.60 23.44 -49.44
N LEU A 360 12.31 23.19 -49.21
CA LEU A 360 11.38 24.13 -48.57
C LEU A 360 11.32 23.98 -47.04
N HIS A 361 11.54 22.77 -46.51
CA HIS A 361 11.59 22.51 -45.07
C HIS A 361 12.67 21.48 -44.72
N PRO A 362 13.66 21.82 -43.86
CA PRO A 362 14.69 20.86 -43.46
C PRO A 362 14.09 19.70 -42.64
N PRO A 363 14.53 18.45 -42.86
CA PRO A 363 13.96 17.28 -42.22
C PRO A 363 14.16 17.30 -40.69
N ILE A 364 13.19 16.71 -39.96
CA ILE A 364 13.16 16.66 -38.49
C ILE A 364 14.45 16.05 -37.92
N VAL A 365 15.02 15.05 -38.60
CA VAL A 365 16.30 14.40 -38.23
C VAL A 365 17.45 15.41 -38.20
N ASP A 366 17.57 16.26 -39.22
CA ASP A 366 18.62 17.28 -39.28
C ASP A 366 18.44 18.35 -38.21
N GLN A 367 17.19 18.66 -37.85
CA GLN A 367 16.89 19.59 -36.76
C GLN A 367 17.24 18.99 -35.40
N ILE A 368 17.00 17.70 -35.18
CA ILE A 368 17.41 16.98 -33.96
C ILE A 368 18.93 16.95 -33.89
N ILE A 369 19.64 16.55 -34.97
CA ILE A 369 21.11 16.50 -35.01
C ILE A 369 21.74 17.87 -34.70
N ARG A 370 21.16 18.96 -35.23
CA ARG A 370 21.67 20.33 -34.97
C ARG A 370 21.42 20.81 -33.54
N ARG A 371 20.44 20.24 -32.84
CA ARG A 371 20.01 20.67 -31.49
C ARG A 371 20.51 19.72 -30.39
N SER A 372 20.83 18.46 -30.72
CA SER A 372 21.39 17.47 -29.80
C SER A 372 22.89 17.71 -29.62
N ILE A 373 23.26 18.51 -28.63
CA ILE A 373 24.68 18.80 -28.32
C ILE A 373 25.29 17.71 -27.42
N SER A 374 24.46 17.01 -26.63
CA SER A 374 24.91 16.10 -25.55
C SER A 374 24.49 14.64 -25.71
N SER A 375 23.81 14.27 -26.80
CA SER A 375 23.32 12.91 -27.05
C SER A 375 23.65 12.49 -28.49
N ASP A 376 24.10 11.25 -28.68
CA ASP A 376 24.40 10.71 -30.00
C ASP A 376 23.11 10.40 -30.76
N VAL A 377 23.02 10.80 -32.03
CA VAL A 377 21.85 10.51 -32.88
C VAL A 377 22.17 9.36 -33.83
N PHE A 378 21.51 8.22 -33.62
CA PHE A 378 21.60 7.04 -34.49
C PHE A 378 20.49 7.06 -35.53
N VAL A 379 20.88 7.23 -36.80
CA VAL A 379 19.93 7.21 -37.92
C VAL A 379 19.86 5.82 -38.52
N VAL A 380 18.73 5.15 -38.33
CA VAL A 380 18.50 3.81 -38.91
C VAL A 380 17.96 3.97 -40.33
N ARG A 381 18.67 3.41 -41.32
CA ARG A 381 18.23 3.35 -42.71
C ARG A 381 17.31 2.15 -42.89
N ILE A 382 16.09 2.42 -43.30
CA ILE A 382 15.06 1.40 -43.46
C ILE A 382 15.05 0.96 -44.92
N SER A 383 15.46 -0.28 -45.19
CA SER A 383 15.50 -0.86 -46.53
C SER A 383 14.09 -1.20 -47.00
N SER A 384 13.64 -0.60 -48.09
CA SER A 384 12.36 -0.86 -48.73
C SER A 384 12.37 -2.12 -49.60
N ASP A 385 12.99 -3.22 -49.14
CA ASP A 385 13.16 -4.45 -49.96
C ASP A 385 12.00 -5.45 -49.81
N GLY A 386 10.94 -5.09 -49.09
CA GLY A 386 9.71 -5.87 -48.97
C GLY A 386 8.53 -5.18 -49.60
N ARG A 387 8.47 -5.07 -50.95
CA ARG A 387 7.19 -4.87 -51.63
C ARG A 387 6.36 -6.15 -51.49
N GLN A 388 5.60 -6.27 -50.41
CA GLN A 388 4.44 -7.15 -50.33
C GLN A 388 3.20 -6.35 -49.93
N GLY A 389 2.40 -6.04 -50.95
CA GLY A 389 0.97 -6.34 -50.92
C GLY A 389 0.10 -5.71 -49.83
N GLY A 390 0.19 -4.40 -49.61
CA GLY A 390 -0.87 -3.63 -48.96
C GLY A 390 -1.27 -2.49 -49.87
N ALA A 391 -2.10 -2.77 -50.88
CA ALA A 391 -2.72 -1.72 -51.68
C ALA A 391 -3.36 -0.73 -50.70
N GLN A 392 -2.86 0.50 -50.68
CA GLN A 392 -3.53 1.61 -50.03
C GLN A 392 -4.90 1.75 -50.69
N GLN A 393 -5.91 1.10 -50.11
CA GLN A 393 -7.28 1.52 -50.29
C GLN A 393 -7.35 2.91 -49.66
N GLN A 394 -7.13 3.92 -50.49
CA GLN A 394 -7.71 5.23 -50.26
C GLN A 394 -9.20 5.00 -50.13
N VAL A 395 -9.66 4.88 -48.90
CA VAL A 395 -11.07 4.89 -48.58
C VAL A 395 -11.57 6.29 -48.94
N LYS A 396 -12.04 6.46 -50.18
CA LYS A 396 -12.83 7.61 -50.59
C LYS A 396 -14.16 7.51 -49.85
N HIS A 397 -14.24 8.12 -48.67
CA HIS A 397 -15.51 8.31 -47.98
C HIS A 397 -16.08 9.72 -48.23
N PRO A 398 -17.41 9.81 -48.32
CA PRO A 398 -18.10 10.93 -48.92
C PRO A 398 -18.03 12.17 -48.03
N HIS A 399 -17.75 13.32 -48.63
CA HIS A 399 -17.94 14.60 -47.98
C HIS A 399 -19.44 14.82 -47.74
N HIS A 400 -19.94 14.52 -46.54
CA HIS A 400 -21.17 15.17 -46.04
C HIS A 400 -20.84 16.61 -45.67
N ALA A 401 -20.63 17.45 -46.68
CA ALA A 401 -20.85 18.88 -46.53
C ALA A 401 -22.36 19.05 -46.36
N HIS A 402 -22.83 19.51 -45.20
CA HIS A 402 -24.22 19.95 -45.07
C HIS A 402 -24.48 21.03 -46.15
N PRO A 403 -25.30 20.76 -47.18
CA PRO A 403 -25.46 21.67 -48.32
C PRO A 403 -26.18 22.96 -47.93
N PHE A 404 -26.80 23.02 -46.75
CA PHE A 404 -27.49 24.19 -46.20
C PHE A 404 -26.56 25.36 -45.81
N GLY A 405 -25.26 25.14 -45.62
CA GLY A 405 -24.34 26.21 -45.22
C GLY A 405 -24.08 27.25 -46.33
N TYR A 406 -24.03 26.81 -47.59
CA TYR A 406 -23.77 27.67 -48.75
C TYR A 406 -24.91 28.63 -49.12
N PRO A 407 -26.19 28.22 -49.17
CA PRO A 407 -27.29 29.15 -49.41
C PRO A 407 -27.48 30.13 -48.24
N ALA A 408 -27.24 29.68 -47.00
CA ALA A 408 -27.26 30.57 -45.83
C ALA A 408 -26.14 31.64 -45.92
N ALA A 409 -24.94 31.27 -46.37
CA ALA A 409 -23.84 32.21 -46.60
C ALA A 409 -24.19 33.26 -47.68
N ALA A 410 -24.81 32.84 -48.79
CA ALA A 410 -25.27 33.75 -49.85
C ALA A 410 -26.38 34.70 -49.37
N LEU A 411 -27.34 34.19 -48.59
CA LEU A 411 -28.41 35.00 -47.99
C LEU A 411 -27.85 36.05 -47.02
N LEU A 412 -26.83 35.69 -46.25
CA LEU A 412 -26.16 36.58 -45.32
C LEU A 412 -25.45 37.73 -46.04
N VAL A 413 -24.79 37.45 -47.17
CA VAL A 413 -24.20 38.48 -48.04
C VAL A 413 -25.28 39.36 -48.66
N ALA A 414 -26.38 38.79 -49.15
CA ALA A 414 -27.49 39.57 -49.70
C ALA A 414 -28.13 40.51 -48.66
N ALA A 415 -28.32 40.02 -47.43
CA ALA A 415 -28.82 40.83 -46.32
C ALA A 415 -27.85 41.97 -45.95
N ALA A 416 -26.54 41.69 -45.91
CA ALA A 416 -25.52 42.72 -45.68
C ALA A 416 -25.52 43.77 -46.79
N THR A 417 -25.64 43.34 -48.05
CA THR A 417 -25.72 44.23 -49.23
C THR A 417 -26.95 45.14 -49.16
N LEU A 418 -28.13 44.59 -48.82
CA LEU A 418 -29.36 45.36 -48.66
C LEU A 418 -29.25 46.38 -47.53
N LEU A 419 -28.68 45.98 -46.38
CA LEU A 419 -28.44 46.86 -45.24
C LEU A 419 -27.49 48.00 -45.62
N CYS A 420 -26.39 47.71 -46.33
CA CYS A 420 -25.49 48.73 -46.85
C CYS A 420 -26.20 49.69 -47.81
N GLY A 421 -27.12 49.20 -48.65
CA GLY A 421 -27.91 50.04 -49.56
C GLY A 421 -28.86 51.01 -48.85
N LEU A 422 -29.37 50.64 -47.68
CA LEU A 422 -30.22 51.50 -46.85
C LEU A 422 -29.40 52.57 -46.10
N VAL A 423 -28.19 52.21 -45.64
CA VAL A 423 -27.34 53.06 -44.79
C VAL A 423 -26.33 53.87 -45.60
N SER A 424 -26.10 53.55 -46.88
CA SER A 424 -25.17 54.27 -47.78
C SER A 424 -25.50 55.76 -47.96
N ARG A 425 -26.73 56.18 -47.62
CA ARG A 425 -27.12 57.60 -47.58
C ARG A 425 -26.49 58.38 -46.42
N PHE A 426 -25.99 57.68 -45.41
CA PHE A 426 -25.49 58.26 -44.15
C PHE A 426 -24.03 57.92 -43.85
N LEU A 427 -23.44 56.95 -44.56
CA LEU A 427 -22.08 56.47 -44.33
C LEU A 427 -21.24 56.55 -45.61
N GLU A 428 -19.97 56.89 -45.46
CA GLU A 428 -19.00 56.82 -46.54
C GLU A 428 -18.79 55.36 -47.02
N PRO A 429 -18.49 55.14 -48.32
CA PRO A 429 -18.28 53.80 -48.88
C PRO A 429 -17.21 52.97 -48.16
N THR A 430 -16.19 53.63 -47.60
CA THR A 430 -15.10 53.02 -46.82
C THR A 430 -15.61 52.34 -45.54
N ASN A 431 -16.64 52.89 -44.89
CA ASN A 431 -17.20 52.35 -43.65
C ASN A 431 -18.17 51.19 -43.87
N LEU A 432 -18.73 51.07 -45.08
CA LEU A 432 -19.65 49.97 -45.44
C LEU A 432 -18.94 48.59 -45.45
N VAL A 433 -17.62 48.57 -45.63
CA VAL A 433 -16.78 47.36 -45.57
C VAL A 433 -16.89 46.65 -44.21
N MET A 434 -17.08 47.40 -43.12
CA MET A 434 -17.20 46.84 -41.77
C MET A 434 -18.47 45.97 -41.61
N VAL A 435 -19.54 46.26 -42.36
CA VAL A 435 -20.77 45.47 -42.35
C VAL A 435 -20.55 44.10 -43.01
N TYR A 436 -19.77 44.06 -44.09
CA TYR A 436 -19.37 42.79 -44.72
C TYR A 436 -18.41 41.99 -43.84
N LEU A 437 -17.49 42.65 -43.11
CA LEU A 437 -16.68 41.97 -42.10
C LEU A 437 -17.53 41.31 -41.02
N LEU A 438 -18.54 42.01 -40.52
CA LEU A 438 -19.47 41.47 -39.52
C LEU A 438 -20.22 40.26 -40.07
N ALA A 439 -20.67 40.31 -41.33
CA ALA A 439 -21.30 39.18 -42.00
C ALA A 439 -20.39 37.94 -42.06
N VAL A 440 -19.10 38.13 -42.37
CA VAL A 440 -18.09 37.06 -42.38
C VAL A 440 -17.88 36.47 -40.98
N VAL A 441 -17.85 37.31 -39.93
CA VAL A 441 -17.74 36.86 -38.54
C VAL A 441 -18.94 35.98 -38.16
N VAL A 442 -20.17 36.42 -38.48
CA VAL A 442 -21.38 35.65 -38.18
C VAL A 442 -21.39 34.31 -38.93
N ALA A 443 -20.98 34.31 -40.20
CA ALA A 443 -20.84 33.08 -40.98
C ALA A 443 -19.78 32.15 -40.39
N ALA A 444 -18.64 32.68 -39.92
CA ALA A 444 -17.59 31.89 -39.28
C ALA A 444 -18.06 31.21 -37.99
N VAL A 445 -18.89 31.88 -37.19
CA VAL A 445 -19.41 31.34 -35.92
C VAL A 445 -20.53 30.33 -36.15
N ARG A 446 -21.47 30.60 -37.08
CA ARG A 446 -22.70 29.80 -37.23
C ARG A 446 -22.68 28.78 -38.36
N LEU A 447 -21.95 29.03 -39.45
CA LEU A 447 -21.97 28.23 -40.68
C LEU A 447 -20.65 27.46 -40.90
N GLY A 448 -19.61 27.76 -40.12
CA GLY A 448 -18.30 27.09 -40.17
C GLY A 448 -17.36 27.64 -41.24
N ARG A 449 -16.16 27.04 -41.34
CA ARG A 449 -15.02 27.58 -42.11
C ARG A 449 -15.31 27.78 -43.60
N ARG A 450 -15.83 26.75 -44.28
CA ARG A 450 -16.01 26.78 -45.75
C ARG A 450 -17.09 27.80 -46.18
N PRO A 451 -18.28 27.86 -45.55
CA PRO A 451 -19.26 28.91 -45.84
C PRO A 451 -18.78 30.33 -45.50
N ALA A 452 -17.99 30.52 -44.43
CA ALA A 452 -17.44 31.83 -44.10
C ALA A 452 -16.43 32.36 -45.14
N MET A 453 -15.60 31.46 -45.71
CA MET A 453 -14.73 31.80 -46.84
C MET A 453 -15.56 32.22 -48.07
N LEU A 454 -16.66 31.52 -48.34
CA LEU A 454 -17.60 31.87 -49.40
C LEU A 454 -18.27 33.23 -49.13
N THR A 455 -18.70 33.51 -47.89
CA THR A 455 -19.24 34.82 -47.48
C THR A 455 -18.23 35.94 -47.67
N ALA A 456 -16.94 35.73 -47.37
CA ALA A 456 -15.91 36.74 -47.56
C ALA A 456 -15.68 37.02 -49.06
N PHE A 457 -15.60 35.97 -49.87
CA PHE A 457 -15.41 36.10 -51.31
C PHE A 457 -16.60 36.77 -52.00
N LEU A 458 -17.82 36.30 -51.73
CA LEU A 458 -19.05 36.89 -52.27
C LEU A 458 -19.28 38.31 -51.74
N GLY A 459 -18.88 38.60 -50.50
CA GLY A 459 -18.96 39.94 -49.91
C GLY A 459 -18.06 40.95 -50.61
N VAL A 460 -16.83 40.57 -50.97
CA VAL A 460 -15.92 41.43 -51.78
C VAL A 460 -16.53 41.72 -53.15
N LEU A 461 -17.05 40.69 -53.84
CA LEU A 461 -17.67 40.85 -55.16
C LEU A 461 -18.94 41.71 -55.11
N ALA A 462 -19.79 41.51 -54.10
CA ALA A 462 -21.00 42.30 -53.91
C ALA A 462 -20.66 43.75 -53.58
N PHE A 463 -19.65 43.99 -52.74
CA PHE A 463 -19.21 45.33 -52.40
C PHE A 463 -18.67 46.09 -53.62
N ASP A 464 -17.81 45.45 -54.43
CA ASP A 464 -17.27 46.03 -55.66
C ASP A 464 -18.40 46.40 -56.65
N PHE A 465 -19.31 45.46 -56.90
CA PHE A 465 -20.37 45.64 -57.89
C PHE A 465 -21.39 46.75 -57.51
N PHE A 466 -21.77 46.86 -56.22
CA PHE A 466 -22.84 47.76 -55.80
C PHE A 466 -22.37 49.12 -55.26
N PHE A 467 -21.18 49.20 -54.64
CA PHE A 467 -20.80 50.38 -53.84
C PHE A 467 -19.52 51.09 -54.33
N VAL A 468 -18.76 50.51 -55.26
CA VAL A 468 -17.56 51.14 -55.84
C VAL A 468 -17.90 51.84 -57.16
N PRO A 469 -17.53 53.12 -57.37
CA PRO A 469 -17.75 53.81 -58.64
C PRO A 469 -16.76 53.34 -59.74
N PRO A 470 -17.18 53.14 -61.00
CA PRO A 470 -18.55 53.20 -61.52
C PRO A 470 -19.42 52.01 -61.09
N HIS A 471 -20.58 52.32 -60.49
CA HIS A 471 -21.50 51.32 -59.93
C HIS A 471 -22.06 50.37 -61.01
N ILE A 472 -22.41 49.15 -60.60
CA ILE A 472 -22.97 48.09 -61.45
C ILE A 472 -21.94 47.62 -62.52
N THR A 473 -20.65 47.76 -62.21
CA THR A 473 -19.55 47.26 -63.03
C THR A 473 -18.46 46.69 -62.12
N PHE A 474 -17.64 45.76 -62.63
CA PHE A 474 -16.44 45.25 -61.95
C PHE A 474 -15.17 46.02 -62.36
N VAL A 475 -15.33 47.25 -62.87
CA VAL A 475 -14.22 48.06 -63.39
C VAL A 475 -13.65 48.89 -62.24
N VAL A 476 -12.52 48.44 -61.69
CA VAL A 476 -11.84 49.14 -60.59
C VAL A 476 -10.99 50.29 -61.17
N ALA A 477 -11.55 51.50 -61.19
CA ALA A 477 -10.86 52.69 -61.68
C ALA A 477 -9.87 53.28 -60.65
N ASP A 478 -10.09 53.03 -59.36
CA ASP A 478 -9.27 53.55 -58.26
C ASP A 478 -8.54 52.42 -57.53
N THR A 479 -7.20 52.48 -57.55
CA THR A 479 -6.30 51.53 -56.89
C THR A 479 -6.48 51.46 -55.37
N GLN A 480 -7.09 52.47 -54.74
CA GLN A 480 -7.33 52.49 -53.30
C GLN A 480 -8.31 51.41 -52.82
N TYR A 481 -9.26 50.99 -53.69
CA TYR A 481 -10.20 49.92 -53.35
C TYR A 481 -9.57 48.52 -53.41
N LEU A 482 -8.54 48.30 -54.23
CA LEU A 482 -7.81 47.03 -54.29
C LEU A 482 -7.18 46.65 -52.93
N ILE A 483 -6.62 47.64 -52.23
CA ILE A 483 -6.04 47.47 -50.89
C ILE A 483 -7.13 47.07 -49.89
N THR A 484 -8.30 47.69 -50.01
CA THR A 484 -9.46 47.42 -49.15
C THR A 484 -10.01 46.00 -49.36
N PHE A 485 -10.08 45.52 -50.61
CA PHE A 485 -10.50 44.15 -50.91
C PHE A 485 -9.51 43.10 -50.40
N ALA A 486 -8.21 43.35 -50.59
CA ALA A 486 -7.16 42.49 -50.06
C ALA A 486 -7.21 42.45 -48.52
N GLY A 487 -7.39 43.60 -47.87
CA GLY A 487 -7.57 43.71 -46.43
C GLY A 487 -8.80 42.95 -45.92
N LEU A 488 -9.96 43.15 -46.55
CA LEU A 488 -11.22 42.48 -46.21
C LEU A 488 -11.10 40.95 -46.32
N LEU A 489 -10.48 40.46 -47.39
CA LEU A 489 -10.27 39.03 -47.62
C LEU A 489 -9.29 38.44 -46.59
N VAL A 490 -8.17 39.11 -46.32
CA VAL A 490 -7.18 38.67 -45.32
C VAL A 490 -7.80 38.64 -43.92
N VAL A 491 -8.47 39.72 -43.50
CA VAL A 491 -9.13 39.79 -42.19
C VAL A 491 -10.23 38.73 -42.07
N GLY A 492 -11.03 38.54 -43.12
CA GLY A 492 -12.06 37.50 -43.16
C GLY A 492 -11.49 36.07 -43.04
N LEU A 493 -10.39 35.78 -43.74
CA LEU A 493 -9.69 34.49 -43.65
C LEU A 493 -9.05 34.27 -42.28
N VAL A 494 -8.43 35.30 -41.71
CA VAL A 494 -7.83 35.25 -40.36
C VAL A 494 -8.91 34.99 -39.32
N ILE A 495 -10.00 35.76 -39.32
CA ILE A 495 -11.14 35.57 -38.40
C ILE A 495 -11.75 34.18 -38.57
N SER A 496 -12.00 33.74 -39.80
CA SER A 496 -12.54 32.41 -40.08
C SER A 496 -11.63 31.29 -39.55
N SER A 497 -10.31 31.45 -39.71
CA SER A 497 -9.33 30.48 -39.20
C SER A 497 -9.23 30.47 -37.67
N LEU A 498 -9.35 31.64 -37.03
CA LEU A 498 -9.28 31.79 -35.58
C LEU A 498 -10.52 31.20 -34.90
N VAL A 499 -11.71 31.48 -35.44
CA VAL A 499 -12.98 30.94 -34.94
C VAL A 499 -13.04 29.42 -35.13
N ALA A 500 -12.62 28.90 -36.29
CA ALA A 500 -12.56 27.46 -36.54
C ALA A 500 -11.59 26.76 -35.56
N ARG A 501 -10.42 27.36 -35.29
CA ARG A 501 -9.47 26.86 -34.28
C ARG A 501 -10.03 26.93 -32.87
N SER A 502 -10.84 27.93 -32.54
CA SER A 502 -11.47 28.07 -31.23
C SER A 502 -12.54 27.01 -30.98
N GLN A 503 -13.37 26.70 -31.98
CA GLN A 503 -14.42 25.69 -31.86
C GLN A 503 -13.83 24.27 -31.77
N GLU A 504 -12.82 23.96 -32.59
CA GLU A 504 -12.15 22.65 -32.55
C GLU A 504 -11.44 22.39 -31.21
N ARG A 505 -11.00 23.45 -30.51
CA ARG A 505 -10.44 23.34 -29.15
C ARG A 505 -11.51 23.04 -28.09
N ALA A 506 -12.71 23.62 -28.22
CA ALA A 506 -13.78 23.46 -27.23
C ALA A 506 -14.32 22.02 -27.18
N ASP A 507 -14.44 21.35 -28.34
CA ASP A 507 -14.96 19.98 -28.41
C ASP A 507 -13.98 18.96 -27.80
N VAL A 508 -12.68 19.12 -28.05
CA VAL A 508 -11.64 18.26 -27.47
C VAL A 508 -11.55 18.44 -25.95
N ILE A 509 -11.73 19.65 -25.44
CA ILE A 509 -11.75 19.93 -24.00
C ILE A 509 -12.98 19.26 -23.35
N ARG A 510 -14.16 19.38 -23.97
CA ARG A 510 -15.41 18.82 -23.42
C ARG A 510 -15.39 17.29 -23.32
N VAL A 511 -14.85 16.60 -24.33
CA VAL A 511 -14.70 15.13 -24.28
C VAL A 511 -13.75 14.70 -23.14
N ARG A 512 -12.64 15.42 -22.95
CA ARG A 512 -11.70 15.15 -21.85
C ARG A 512 -12.32 15.43 -20.48
N GLU A 513 -13.15 16.46 -20.34
CA GLU A 513 -13.84 16.80 -19.10
C GLU A 513 -14.79 15.68 -18.67
N ILE A 514 -15.60 15.14 -19.59
CA ILE A 514 -16.52 14.01 -19.33
C ILE A 514 -15.73 12.77 -18.88
N GLN A 515 -14.65 12.40 -19.57
CA GLN A 515 -13.82 11.24 -19.20
C GLN A 515 -13.20 11.38 -17.82
N THR A 516 -12.69 12.57 -17.49
CA THR A 516 -12.06 12.85 -16.19
C THR A 516 -13.11 12.79 -15.07
N ALA A 517 -14.32 13.31 -15.32
CA ALA A 517 -15.43 13.23 -14.37
C ALA A 517 -15.86 11.78 -14.10
N SER A 518 -16.01 10.94 -15.14
CA SER A 518 -16.38 9.53 -14.97
C SER A 518 -15.36 8.75 -14.14
N LEU A 519 -14.06 8.96 -14.36
CA LEU A 519 -13.00 8.33 -13.57
C LEU A 519 -12.99 8.83 -12.11
N TYR A 520 -13.24 10.12 -11.89
CA TYR A 520 -13.34 10.70 -10.56
C TYR A 520 -14.51 10.09 -9.76
N TYR A 521 -15.70 9.99 -10.37
CA TYR A 521 -16.86 9.39 -9.71
C TYR A 521 -16.66 7.91 -9.40
N LEU A 522 -16.09 7.14 -10.34
CA LEU A 522 -15.73 5.73 -10.08
C LEU A 522 -14.75 5.61 -8.91
N SER A 523 -13.65 6.39 -8.93
CA SER A 523 -12.64 6.33 -7.86
C SER A 523 -13.23 6.66 -6.49
N ARG A 524 -14.10 7.68 -6.42
CA ARG A 524 -14.80 8.08 -5.18
C ARG A 524 -15.75 6.98 -4.68
N ASP A 525 -16.57 6.42 -5.56
CA ASP A 525 -17.52 5.36 -5.22
C ASP A 525 -16.81 4.08 -4.77
N LEU A 526 -15.68 3.76 -5.41
CA LEU A 526 -14.83 2.63 -5.03
C LEU A 526 -14.13 2.87 -3.70
N ALA A 527 -13.68 4.09 -3.39
CA ALA A 527 -13.03 4.42 -2.12
C ALA A 527 -13.98 4.25 -0.92
N ALA A 528 -15.26 4.55 -1.09
CA ALA A 528 -16.27 4.41 -0.03
C ALA A 528 -16.79 2.97 0.16
N ALA A 529 -16.45 2.04 -0.74
CA ALA A 529 -16.93 0.67 -0.68
C ALA A 529 -16.10 -0.19 0.31
N ALA A 530 -16.80 -0.71 1.32
CA ALA A 530 -16.24 -1.61 2.34
C ALA A 530 -16.40 -3.11 2.02
N ASP A 531 -17.15 -3.44 0.97
CA ASP A 531 -17.51 -4.82 0.61
C ASP A 531 -17.30 -5.02 -0.90
N ILE A 532 -16.80 -6.21 -1.28
CA ILE A 532 -16.63 -6.66 -2.66
C ILE A 532 -17.95 -6.51 -3.41
N SER A 533 -19.09 -6.89 -2.82
CA SER A 533 -20.40 -6.78 -3.47
C SER A 533 -20.76 -5.35 -3.87
N LYS A 534 -20.37 -4.36 -3.05
CA LYS A 534 -20.59 -2.93 -3.35
C LYS A 534 -19.63 -2.44 -4.41
N VAL A 535 -18.36 -2.87 -4.36
CA VAL A 535 -17.36 -2.58 -5.39
C VAL A 535 -17.86 -3.05 -6.76
N LEU A 536 -18.27 -4.31 -6.87
CA LEU A 536 -18.74 -4.88 -8.14
C LEU A 536 -19.94 -4.13 -8.72
N LYS A 537 -20.95 -3.81 -7.90
CA LYS A 537 -22.13 -3.04 -8.34
C LYS A 537 -21.76 -1.62 -8.78
N SER A 538 -20.88 -0.94 -8.06
CA SER A 538 -20.41 0.40 -8.44
C SER A 538 -19.66 0.39 -9.77
N VAL A 539 -18.84 -0.63 -10.05
CA VAL A 539 -18.14 -0.77 -11.34
C VAL A 539 -19.14 -0.96 -12.47
N ILE A 540 -20.11 -1.88 -12.33
CA ILE A 540 -21.12 -2.15 -13.36
C ILE A 540 -21.92 -0.89 -13.68
N ARG A 541 -22.44 -0.19 -12.64
CA ARG A 541 -23.21 1.05 -12.83
C ARG A 541 -22.40 2.12 -13.58
N ASN A 542 -21.14 2.33 -13.22
CA ASN A 542 -20.30 3.33 -13.88
C ASN A 542 -19.94 2.94 -15.32
N VAL A 543 -19.79 1.64 -15.62
CA VAL A 543 -19.61 1.16 -17.00
C VAL A 543 -20.88 1.45 -17.82
N GLU A 544 -22.06 1.18 -17.27
CA GLU A 544 -23.34 1.46 -17.91
C GLU A 544 -23.54 2.96 -18.18
N GLU A 545 -23.30 3.80 -17.18
CA GLU A 545 -23.52 5.25 -17.30
C GLU A 545 -22.49 5.94 -18.20
N ALA A 546 -21.21 5.53 -18.17
CA ALA A 546 -20.15 6.20 -18.91
C ALA A 546 -20.02 5.75 -20.37
N LEU A 547 -20.36 4.50 -20.67
CA LEU A 547 -20.14 3.88 -21.98
C LEU A 547 -21.41 3.36 -22.64
N ASN A 548 -22.58 3.52 -22.01
CA ASN A 548 -23.85 2.95 -22.47
C ASN A 548 -23.70 1.46 -22.83
N ALA A 549 -22.99 0.72 -21.96
CA ALA A 549 -22.58 -0.66 -22.18
C ALA A 549 -22.99 -1.55 -21.00
N LYS A 550 -23.36 -2.80 -21.27
CA LYS A 550 -23.69 -3.78 -20.23
C LYS A 550 -22.42 -4.51 -19.79
N ALA A 551 -22.31 -4.84 -18.51
CA ALA A 551 -21.13 -5.46 -17.93
C ALA A 551 -21.44 -6.68 -17.05
N VAL A 552 -20.48 -7.60 -16.94
CA VAL A 552 -20.45 -8.71 -15.98
C VAL A 552 -19.11 -8.74 -15.25
N MET A 553 -19.14 -9.18 -14.00
CA MET A 553 -17.95 -9.38 -13.18
C MET A 553 -17.88 -10.84 -12.74
N LEU A 554 -16.75 -11.47 -13.04
CA LEU A 554 -16.44 -12.83 -12.61
C LEU A 554 -15.24 -12.82 -11.66
N LEU A 555 -15.37 -13.48 -10.51
CA LEU A 555 -14.28 -13.66 -9.54
C LEU A 555 -14.01 -15.15 -9.34
N PRO A 556 -12.78 -15.55 -8.99
CA PRO A 556 -12.43 -16.94 -8.76
C PRO A 556 -13.03 -17.44 -7.43
N GLU A 557 -13.68 -18.60 -7.49
CA GLU A 557 -14.09 -19.40 -6.33
C GLU A 557 -13.44 -20.78 -6.45
N GLY A 558 -12.32 -20.96 -5.76
CA GLY A 558 -11.44 -22.12 -5.97
C GLY A 558 -10.74 -22.07 -7.33
N GLU A 559 -10.95 -23.10 -8.17
CA GLU A 559 -10.33 -23.21 -9.51
C GLU A 559 -11.22 -22.69 -10.66
N ARG A 560 -12.43 -22.19 -10.36
CA ARG A 560 -13.40 -21.77 -11.37
C ARG A 560 -13.77 -20.29 -11.20
N LEU A 561 -14.06 -19.62 -12.31
CA LEU A 561 -14.66 -18.29 -12.28
C LEU A 561 -16.18 -18.40 -12.11
N GLU A 562 -16.71 -17.71 -11.12
CA GLU A 562 -18.14 -17.58 -10.90
C GLU A 562 -18.61 -16.14 -11.17
N LEU A 563 -19.82 -16.02 -11.71
CA LEU A 563 -20.46 -14.74 -11.97
C LEU A 563 -20.92 -14.14 -10.63
N GLN A 564 -20.30 -13.04 -10.22
CA GLN A 564 -20.58 -12.38 -8.95
C GLN A 564 -21.49 -11.15 -9.10
N ALA A 565 -21.45 -10.48 -10.25
CA ALA A 565 -22.35 -9.38 -10.56
C ALA A 565 -22.56 -9.24 -12.08
N ALA A 566 -23.75 -8.80 -12.49
CA ALA A 566 -24.11 -8.59 -13.89
C ALA A 566 -25.09 -7.43 -14.04
N SER A 567 -25.02 -6.76 -15.18
CA SER A 567 -26.04 -5.83 -15.69
C SER A 567 -27.37 -6.53 -15.97
N ASP A 568 -28.47 -5.78 -15.87
CA ASP A 568 -29.81 -6.32 -16.10
C ASP A 568 -29.98 -6.88 -17.53
N GLY A 569 -30.41 -8.14 -17.60
CA GLY A 569 -30.66 -8.86 -18.86
C GLY A 569 -29.40 -9.33 -19.60
N LEU A 570 -28.25 -9.41 -18.94
CA LEU A 570 -27.03 -10.02 -19.48
C LEU A 570 -26.80 -11.40 -18.83
N ILE A 571 -26.97 -12.47 -19.61
CA ILE A 571 -26.76 -13.86 -19.18
C ILE A 571 -25.58 -14.42 -19.98
N LEU A 572 -24.65 -15.09 -19.29
CA LEU A 572 -23.51 -15.74 -19.91
C LEU A 572 -23.85 -17.16 -20.34
N ASP A 573 -23.53 -17.51 -21.58
CA ASP A 573 -23.57 -18.88 -22.05
C ASP A 573 -22.25 -19.62 -21.74
N SER A 574 -22.22 -20.93 -22.01
CA SER A 574 -21.02 -21.75 -21.78
C SER A 574 -19.81 -21.35 -22.62
N LYS A 575 -20.03 -20.71 -23.78
CA LYS A 575 -18.96 -20.28 -24.69
C LYS A 575 -18.30 -19.01 -24.15
N GLU A 576 -19.11 -18.05 -23.71
CA GLU A 576 -18.72 -16.81 -23.06
C GLU A 576 -17.98 -17.08 -21.74
N GLN A 577 -18.43 -18.04 -20.93
CA GLN A 577 -17.68 -18.49 -19.74
C GLN A 577 -16.29 -19.05 -20.07
N ALA A 578 -16.16 -19.85 -21.13
CA ALA A 578 -14.85 -20.38 -21.54
C ALA A 578 -13.88 -19.28 -22.01
N VAL A 579 -14.40 -18.23 -22.65
CA VAL A 579 -13.59 -17.06 -23.05
C VAL A 579 -13.16 -16.25 -21.82
N ALA A 580 -14.04 -16.09 -20.83
CA ALA A 580 -13.70 -15.44 -19.56
C ALA A 580 -12.60 -16.22 -18.81
N ASP A 581 -12.71 -17.55 -18.70
CA ASP A 581 -11.70 -18.42 -18.10
C ASP A 581 -10.36 -18.33 -18.83
N TRP A 582 -10.38 -18.24 -20.16
CA TRP A 582 -9.17 -18.05 -20.95
C TRP A 582 -8.51 -16.69 -20.67
N ALA A 583 -9.31 -15.61 -20.62
CA ALA A 583 -8.83 -14.26 -20.35
C ALA A 583 -8.19 -14.15 -18.95
N PHE A 584 -8.80 -14.84 -17.97
CA PHE A 584 -8.21 -15.00 -16.64
C PHE A 584 -6.89 -15.77 -16.72
N ARG A 585 -6.87 -17.03 -17.15
CA ARG A 585 -5.65 -17.85 -17.11
C ARG A 585 -4.46 -17.25 -17.87
N ASN A 586 -4.70 -16.54 -18.96
CA ASN A 586 -3.65 -15.96 -19.80
C ASN A 586 -3.30 -14.50 -19.48
N ARG A 587 -4.00 -13.86 -18.53
CA ARG A 587 -3.78 -12.45 -18.13
C ARG A 587 -3.83 -11.48 -19.32
N GLN A 588 -4.67 -11.79 -20.29
CA GLN A 588 -4.78 -11.06 -21.54
C GLN A 588 -6.26 -10.80 -21.86
N PRO A 589 -6.58 -9.63 -22.44
CA PRO A 589 -7.90 -9.39 -22.98
C PRO A 589 -8.28 -10.40 -24.06
N ALA A 590 -9.57 -10.72 -24.14
CA ALA A 590 -10.10 -11.64 -25.15
C ALA A 590 -11.52 -11.24 -25.54
N GLY A 591 -12.00 -11.78 -26.67
CA GLY A 591 -13.36 -11.59 -27.14
C GLY A 591 -13.51 -10.44 -28.13
N ARG A 592 -14.72 -9.86 -28.20
CA ARG A 592 -15.08 -8.91 -29.24
C ARG A 592 -14.20 -7.65 -29.18
N GLY A 593 -13.66 -7.24 -30.33
CA GLY A 593 -12.77 -6.07 -30.42
C GLY A 593 -11.29 -6.35 -30.08
N THR A 594 -10.91 -7.61 -29.84
CA THR A 594 -9.51 -8.03 -29.65
C THR A 594 -9.02 -8.94 -30.79
N ASP A 595 -7.73 -9.28 -30.79
CA ASP A 595 -7.14 -10.22 -31.74
C ASP A 595 -7.31 -11.70 -31.32
N THR A 596 -7.84 -11.94 -30.12
CA THR A 596 -7.94 -13.25 -29.46
C THR A 596 -9.40 -13.61 -29.21
N LEU A 597 -9.84 -14.78 -29.67
CA LEU A 597 -11.20 -15.30 -29.44
C LEU A 597 -12.33 -14.34 -29.88
N ILE A 598 -12.15 -13.66 -31.02
CA ILE A 598 -13.02 -12.61 -31.60
C ILE A 598 -14.49 -13.03 -31.76
N SER A 599 -14.76 -14.34 -31.81
CA SER A 599 -16.12 -14.90 -31.97
C SER A 599 -17.01 -14.80 -30.73
N ALA A 600 -16.49 -14.28 -29.62
CA ALA A 600 -17.28 -13.97 -28.43
C ALA A 600 -18.13 -12.71 -28.64
N GLU A 601 -19.26 -12.61 -27.95
CA GLU A 601 -20.13 -11.45 -27.98
C GLU A 601 -19.64 -10.34 -27.04
N LEU A 602 -18.99 -10.72 -25.94
CA LEU A 602 -18.43 -9.80 -24.96
C LEU A 602 -16.94 -9.57 -25.17
N LEU A 603 -16.49 -8.42 -24.70
CA LEU A 603 -15.09 -8.09 -24.48
C LEU A 603 -14.72 -8.42 -23.03
N TYR A 604 -13.72 -9.27 -22.83
CA TYR A 604 -13.22 -9.67 -21.52
C TYR A 604 -11.90 -8.98 -21.17
N LEU A 605 -11.85 -8.40 -19.99
CA LEU A 605 -10.71 -7.67 -19.43
C LEU A 605 -10.27 -8.31 -18.11
N PRO A 606 -9.01 -8.75 -17.98
CA PRO A 606 -8.51 -9.30 -16.73
C PRO A 606 -8.43 -8.20 -15.66
N LEU A 607 -8.94 -8.50 -14.47
CA LEU A 607 -8.81 -7.68 -13.26
C LEU A 607 -7.55 -8.15 -12.54
N GLN A 608 -6.45 -7.40 -12.70
CA GLN A 608 -5.15 -7.79 -12.17
C GLN A 608 -4.40 -6.60 -11.59
N THR A 609 -3.65 -6.86 -10.53
CA THR A 609 -2.64 -5.98 -9.96
C THR A 609 -1.26 -6.58 -10.25
N PRO A 610 -0.15 -5.86 -9.98
CA PRO A 610 1.18 -6.43 -10.14
C PRO A 610 1.41 -7.70 -9.30
N ALA A 611 0.69 -7.84 -8.18
CA ALA A 611 0.85 -8.91 -7.22
C ALA A 611 -0.13 -10.07 -7.42
N SER A 612 -1.37 -9.77 -7.82
CA SER A 612 -2.46 -10.75 -7.80
C SER A 612 -3.38 -10.65 -9.00
N GLN A 613 -4.04 -11.77 -9.28
CA GLN A 613 -5.07 -11.85 -10.30
C GLN A 613 -6.42 -12.11 -9.64
N LEU A 614 -7.36 -11.19 -9.84
CA LEU A 614 -8.54 -11.07 -9.00
C LEU A 614 -9.83 -11.48 -9.71
N GLY A 615 -9.87 -11.42 -11.04
CA GLY A 615 -11.06 -11.81 -11.79
C GLY A 615 -11.06 -11.32 -13.23
N VAL A 616 -12.25 -11.21 -13.81
CA VAL A 616 -12.48 -10.74 -15.19
C VAL A 616 -13.73 -9.86 -15.25
N LEU A 617 -13.62 -8.75 -15.97
CA LEU A 617 -14.70 -7.86 -16.35
C LEU A 617 -15.10 -8.14 -17.81
N GLY A 618 -16.33 -8.59 -18.04
CA GLY A 618 -16.91 -8.79 -19.37
C GLY A 618 -17.81 -7.62 -19.76
N ILE A 619 -17.76 -7.15 -21.01
CA ILE A 619 -18.45 -5.93 -21.44
C ILE A 619 -19.10 -6.13 -22.81
N ARG A 620 -20.34 -5.70 -22.94
CA ARG A 620 -21.12 -5.64 -24.18
C ARG A 620 -21.50 -4.21 -24.50
N MET A 621 -20.95 -3.65 -25.57
CA MET A 621 -21.30 -2.32 -26.08
C MET A 621 -22.47 -2.41 -27.07
N GLU A 622 -23.23 -1.33 -27.22
CA GLU A 622 -24.31 -1.25 -28.20
C GLU A 622 -23.78 -1.05 -29.63
N ASP A 623 -22.77 -0.19 -29.81
CA ASP A 623 -22.18 0.13 -31.11
C ASP A 623 -20.88 -0.65 -31.39
N GLU A 624 -20.78 -1.24 -32.59
CA GLU A 624 -19.63 -2.06 -32.98
C GLU A 624 -18.33 -1.24 -33.15
N LEU A 625 -18.46 0.05 -33.46
CA LEU A 625 -17.33 0.98 -33.62
C LEU A 625 -16.65 1.29 -32.27
N ASP A 626 -17.39 1.20 -31.16
CA ASP A 626 -16.86 1.56 -29.84
C ASP A 626 -15.91 0.50 -29.29
N TYR A 627 -16.07 -0.77 -29.69
CA TYR A 627 -15.13 -1.84 -29.36
C TYR A 627 -13.72 -1.56 -29.89
N ARG A 628 -13.62 -0.80 -30.99
CA ARG A 628 -12.35 -0.43 -31.64
C ARG A 628 -11.90 0.99 -31.29
N SER A 629 -12.71 1.75 -30.54
CA SER A 629 -12.38 3.11 -30.12
C SER A 629 -11.26 3.10 -29.07
N THR A 630 -10.17 3.83 -29.36
CA THR A 630 -9.04 3.97 -28.42
C THR A 630 -9.43 4.66 -27.12
N GLU A 631 -10.41 5.57 -27.17
CA GLU A 631 -10.88 6.32 -25.99
C GLU A 631 -11.70 5.41 -25.07
N SER A 632 -12.65 4.67 -25.62
CA SER A 632 -13.43 3.67 -24.89
C SER A 632 -12.52 2.60 -24.31
N ARG A 633 -11.51 2.15 -25.07
CA ARG A 633 -10.54 1.15 -24.60
C ARG A 633 -9.70 1.62 -23.41
N ARG A 634 -9.20 2.86 -23.46
CA ARG A 634 -8.43 3.45 -22.34
C ARG A 634 -9.29 3.60 -21.09
N LEU A 635 -10.53 4.04 -21.23
CA LEU A 635 -11.46 4.18 -20.11
C LEU A 635 -11.76 2.82 -19.47
N LEU A 636 -11.96 1.78 -20.29
CA LEU A 636 -12.17 0.42 -19.81
C LEU A 636 -10.97 -0.20 -19.12
N ASP A 637 -9.76 -0.04 -19.65
CA ASP A 637 -8.52 -0.50 -19.00
C ASP A 637 -8.33 0.21 -17.64
N ALA A 638 -8.67 1.50 -17.56
CA ALA A 638 -8.65 2.26 -16.31
C ALA A 638 -9.71 1.75 -15.31
N PHE A 639 -10.93 1.47 -15.77
CA PHE A 639 -11.99 0.89 -14.93
C PHE A 639 -11.62 -0.49 -14.40
N ALA A 640 -11.06 -1.37 -15.24
CA ALA A 640 -10.59 -2.69 -14.84
C ALA A 640 -9.48 -2.60 -13.79
N THR A 641 -8.54 -1.66 -13.96
CA THR A 641 -7.44 -1.43 -13.00
C THR A 641 -7.95 -0.90 -11.67
N GLN A 642 -8.83 0.11 -11.68
CA GLN A 642 -9.43 0.66 -10.46
C GLN A 642 -10.29 -0.38 -9.73
N ALA A 643 -11.05 -1.19 -10.46
CA ALA A 643 -11.82 -2.30 -9.91
C ALA A 643 -10.91 -3.35 -9.25
N ALA A 644 -9.82 -3.75 -9.91
CA ALA A 644 -8.84 -4.68 -9.37
C ALA A 644 -8.24 -4.14 -8.05
N MET A 645 -7.76 -2.90 -8.03
CA MET A 645 -7.21 -2.28 -6.81
C MET A 645 -8.24 -2.20 -5.67
N ALA A 646 -9.50 -1.91 -5.98
CA ALA A 646 -10.56 -1.84 -4.97
C ALA A 646 -10.91 -3.22 -4.40
N ILE A 647 -10.98 -4.27 -5.23
CA ILE A 647 -11.22 -5.65 -4.80
C ILE A 647 -10.07 -6.11 -3.89
N GLU A 648 -8.82 -5.90 -4.30
CA GLU A 648 -7.63 -6.28 -3.52
C GLU A 648 -7.61 -5.60 -2.15
N ARG A 649 -7.91 -4.30 -2.11
CA ARG A 649 -7.98 -3.53 -0.86
C ARG A 649 -9.02 -4.11 0.10
N VAL A 650 -10.22 -4.45 -0.39
CA VAL A 650 -11.27 -5.03 0.45
C VAL A 650 -10.87 -6.43 0.94
N GLN A 651 -10.26 -7.26 0.08
CA GLN A 651 -9.75 -8.57 0.48
C GLN A 651 -8.66 -8.48 1.57
N PHE A 652 -7.68 -7.59 1.40
CA PHE A 652 -6.64 -7.37 2.41
C PHE A 652 -7.18 -6.80 3.71
N SER A 653 -8.15 -5.88 3.64
CA SER A 653 -8.81 -5.36 4.85
C SER A 653 -9.49 -6.48 5.62
N HIS A 654 -10.18 -7.41 4.94
CA HIS A 654 -10.84 -8.54 5.58
C HIS A 654 -9.84 -9.53 6.18
N GLN A 655 -8.75 -9.83 5.47
CA GLN A 655 -7.67 -10.69 5.98
C GLN A 655 -7.00 -10.09 7.22
N ALA A 656 -6.74 -8.77 7.22
CA ALA A 656 -6.16 -8.08 8.36
C ALA A 656 -7.08 -8.10 9.59
N GLU A 657 -8.38 -7.88 9.40
CA GLU A 657 -9.38 -7.98 10.47
C GLU A 657 -9.42 -9.40 11.07
N GLN A 658 -9.44 -10.44 10.24
CA GLN A 658 -9.39 -11.83 10.71
C GLN A 658 -8.10 -12.15 11.47
N ALA A 659 -6.94 -11.69 10.97
CA ALA A 659 -5.66 -11.87 11.64
C ALA A 659 -5.63 -11.19 13.02
N GLN A 660 -6.19 -9.98 13.14
CA GLN A 660 -6.31 -9.29 14.42
C GLN A 660 -7.22 -10.05 15.40
N ILE A 661 -8.34 -10.58 14.94
CA ILE A 661 -9.24 -11.39 15.79
C ILE A 661 -8.52 -12.64 16.30
N LEU A 662 -7.77 -13.33 15.45
CA LEU A 662 -6.98 -14.50 15.83
C LEU A 662 -5.88 -14.14 16.83
N GLN A 663 -5.14 -13.06 16.58
CA GLN A 663 -4.08 -12.59 17.48
C GLN A 663 -4.64 -12.16 18.84
N ALA A 664 -5.79 -11.48 18.87
CA ALA A 664 -6.46 -11.11 20.11
C ALA A 664 -6.87 -12.35 20.93
N ARG A 665 -7.35 -13.41 20.25
CA ARG A 665 -7.65 -14.70 20.88
C ARG A 665 -6.41 -15.35 21.48
N GLU A 666 -5.31 -15.43 20.73
CA GLU A 666 -4.05 -16.03 21.22
C GLU A 666 -3.48 -15.24 22.41
N ASN A 667 -3.52 -13.91 22.36
CA ASN A 667 -3.05 -13.07 23.46
C ASN A 667 -3.89 -13.26 24.72
N LEU A 668 -5.21 -13.38 24.58
CA LEU A 668 -6.10 -13.68 25.70
C LEU A 668 -5.78 -15.05 26.30
N GLU A 669 -5.61 -16.08 25.47
CA GLU A 669 -5.27 -17.43 25.90
C GLU A 669 -3.94 -17.47 26.68
N ARG A 670 -2.91 -16.78 26.17
CA ARG A 670 -1.61 -16.65 26.86
C ARG A 670 -1.72 -15.92 28.19
N ALA A 671 -2.47 -14.82 28.25
CA ALA A 671 -2.70 -14.07 29.49
C ALA A 671 -3.39 -14.94 30.56
N LEU A 672 -4.37 -15.75 30.15
CA LEU A 672 -5.07 -16.69 31.03
C LEU A 672 -4.13 -17.78 31.57
N LEU A 673 -3.33 -18.42 30.70
CA LEU A 673 -2.37 -19.46 31.11
C LEU A 673 -1.31 -18.93 32.09
N ASN A 674 -0.84 -17.69 31.88
CA ASN A 674 0.12 -17.05 32.79
C ASN A 674 -0.49 -16.76 34.16
N SER A 675 -1.73 -16.27 34.21
CA SER A 675 -2.46 -16.02 35.45
C SER A 675 -2.68 -17.33 36.25
N ILE A 676 -3.13 -18.39 35.58
CA ILE A 676 -3.33 -19.71 36.22
C ILE A 676 -2.01 -20.23 36.80
N SER A 677 -0.90 -20.08 36.09
CA SER A 677 0.42 -20.51 36.55
C SER A 677 0.87 -19.78 37.82
N HIS A 678 0.59 -18.48 37.93
CA HIS A 678 0.93 -17.68 39.11
C HIS A 678 0.10 -18.10 40.33
N ASP A 679 -1.20 -18.30 40.14
CA ASP A 679 -2.14 -18.67 41.21
C ASP A 679 -1.93 -20.11 41.72
N LEU A 680 -1.38 -21.01 40.90
CA LEU A 680 -0.91 -22.33 41.34
C LEU A 680 0.41 -22.26 42.12
N ARG A 681 1.35 -21.41 41.68
CA ARG A 681 2.71 -21.34 42.24
C ARG A 681 2.70 -20.81 43.67
N THR A 682 1.89 -19.80 43.96
CA THR A 682 1.84 -19.13 45.27
C THR A 682 1.56 -20.10 46.44
N PRO A 683 0.44 -20.86 46.46
CA PRO A 683 0.18 -21.82 47.54
C PRO A 683 1.21 -22.95 47.58
N LEU A 684 1.71 -23.40 46.42
CA LEU A 684 2.71 -24.46 46.34
C LEU A 684 4.06 -24.04 46.97
N VAL A 685 4.48 -22.80 46.79
CA VAL A 685 5.68 -22.23 47.43
C VAL A 685 5.50 -22.19 48.94
N THR A 686 4.32 -21.78 49.44
CA THR A 686 4.02 -21.77 50.88
C THR A 686 4.08 -23.16 51.49
N VAL A 687 3.41 -24.15 50.86
CA VAL A 687 3.43 -25.55 51.32
C VAL A 687 4.86 -26.10 51.32
N THR A 688 5.62 -25.85 50.25
CA THR A 688 7.01 -26.32 50.14
C THR A 688 7.92 -25.66 51.18
N GLY A 689 7.74 -24.36 51.43
CA GLY A 689 8.50 -23.61 52.43
C GLY A 689 8.23 -24.11 53.85
N VAL A 690 6.96 -24.35 54.19
CA VAL A 690 6.56 -24.94 55.48
C VAL A 690 7.16 -26.33 55.66
N LEU A 691 7.07 -27.19 54.64
CA LEU A 691 7.65 -28.54 54.68
C LEU A 691 9.18 -28.51 54.80
N ALA A 692 9.86 -27.54 54.18
CA ALA A 692 11.30 -27.35 54.30
C ALA A 692 11.69 -26.88 55.72
N SER A 693 10.97 -25.91 56.31
CA SER A 693 11.20 -25.47 57.69
C SER A 693 10.98 -26.58 58.70
N LEU A 694 9.95 -27.41 58.52
CA LEU A 694 9.70 -28.58 59.39
C LEU A 694 10.79 -29.66 59.24
N ARG A 695 11.44 -29.75 58.07
CA ARG A 695 12.53 -30.70 57.81
C ARG A 695 13.87 -30.24 58.37
N ASP A 696 14.20 -28.96 58.22
CA ASP A 696 15.53 -28.41 58.56
C ASP A 696 15.61 -27.94 60.03
N ASP A 697 14.54 -27.39 60.62
CA ASP A 697 14.49 -26.86 62.01
C ASP A 697 13.63 -27.70 62.98
N GLY A 698 13.15 -28.88 62.55
CA GLY A 698 12.21 -29.72 63.29
C GLY A 698 12.66 -30.19 64.68
N MET A 699 13.95 -30.07 65.03
CA MET A 699 14.47 -30.41 66.37
C MET A 699 14.44 -29.25 67.39
N HIS A 700 14.15 -28.01 66.96
CA HIS A 700 14.14 -26.82 67.82
C HIS A 700 12.79 -26.10 67.91
N LEU A 701 11.79 -26.53 67.13
CA LEU A 701 10.42 -26.01 67.20
C LEU A 701 9.68 -26.59 68.41
N ASN A 702 8.92 -25.76 69.12
CA ASN A 702 7.98 -26.25 70.13
C ASN A 702 6.79 -26.93 69.43
N ASP A 703 6.09 -27.82 70.15
CA ASP A 703 4.97 -28.57 69.58
C ASP A 703 3.87 -27.65 69.02
N GLN A 704 3.67 -26.48 69.65
CA GLN A 704 2.68 -25.50 69.21
C GLN A 704 3.01 -24.86 67.85
N ALA A 705 4.27 -24.44 67.62
CA ALA A 705 4.68 -23.86 66.34
C ALA A 705 4.71 -24.91 65.21
N ARG A 706 4.98 -26.17 65.56
CA ARG A 706 4.89 -27.29 64.62
C ARG A 706 3.46 -27.53 64.16
N ASP A 707 2.50 -27.51 65.07
CA ASP A 707 1.07 -27.67 64.73
C ASP A 707 0.57 -26.48 63.90
N GLU A 708 0.95 -25.24 64.23
CA GLU A 708 0.59 -24.05 63.44
C GLU A 708 1.14 -24.09 62.00
N LEU A 709 2.37 -24.58 61.82
CA LEU A 709 2.97 -24.79 60.50
C LEU A 709 2.22 -25.88 59.71
N LEU A 710 1.93 -27.02 60.34
CA LEU A 710 1.17 -28.11 59.70
C LEU A 710 -0.24 -27.66 59.29
N ASP A 711 -0.93 -26.90 60.13
CA ASP A 711 -2.25 -26.33 59.83
C ASP A 711 -2.18 -25.36 58.64
N THR A 712 -1.12 -24.55 58.56
CA THR A 712 -0.88 -23.63 57.44
C THR A 712 -0.68 -24.39 56.13
N ALA A 713 0.13 -25.45 56.13
CA ALA A 713 0.34 -26.29 54.94
C ALA A 713 -0.93 -27.04 54.53
N ALA A 714 -1.68 -27.60 55.48
CA ALA A 714 -2.95 -28.27 55.23
C ALA A 714 -3.98 -27.31 54.62
N GLY A 715 -4.10 -26.10 55.18
CA GLY A 715 -5.00 -25.06 54.68
C GLY A 715 -4.69 -24.63 53.24
N GLU A 716 -3.41 -24.42 52.91
CA GLU A 716 -3.00 -24.06 51.54
C GLU A 716 -3.14 -25.23 50.54
N ALA A 717 -2.91 -26.47 50.98
CA ALA A 717 -3.14 -27.66 50.14
C ALA A 717 -4.64 -27.86 49.82
N GLU A 718 -5.53 -27.70 50.80
CA GLU A 718 -6.97 -27.72 50.57
C GLU A 718 -7.41 -26.59 49.64
N ARG A 719 -6.83 -25.40 49.80
CA ARG A 719 -7.10 -24.25 48.93
C ARG A 719 -6.68 -24.53 47.48
N LEU A 720 -5.49 -25.11 47.27
CA LEU A 720 -5.02 -25.51 45.95
C LEU A 720 -5.92 -26.58 45.32
N ASN A 721 -6.35 -27.58 46.09
CA ASN A 721 -7.25 -28.63 45.61
C ASN A 721 -8.61 -28.04 45.17
N ARG A 722 -9.18 -27.11 45.95
CA ARG A 722 -10.39 -26.38 45.55
C ARG A 722 -10.17 -25.55 44.27
N PHE A 723 -9.00 -24.94 44.11
CA PHE A 723 -8.70 -24.17 42.90
C PHE A 723 -8.61 -25.04 41.65
N VAL A 724 -7.92 -26.18 41.73
CA VAL A 724 -7.84 -27.15 40.63
C VAL A 724 -9.22 -27.72 40.30
N GLY A 725 -10.03 -28.04 41.31
CA GLY A 725 -11.43 -28.45 41.12
C GLY A 725 -12.25 -27.39 40.35
N ASN A 726 -12.19 -26.13 40.80
CA ASN A 726 -12.86 -25.02 40.13
C ASN A 726 -12.37 -24.80 38.69
N LEU A 727 -11.07 -24.99 38.43
CA LEU A 727 -10.50 -24.91 37.08
C LEU A 727 -11.06 -26.02 36.18
N LEU A 728 -11.10 -27.26 36.67
CA LEU A 728 -11.64 -28.40 35.93
C LEU A 728 -13.13 -28.23 35.65
N ASP A 729 -13.91 -27.77 36.63
CA ASP A 729 -15.32 -27.45 36.44
C ASP A 729 -15.51 -26.38 35.35
N MET A 730 -14.66 -25.35 35.33
CA MET A 730 -14.67 -24.31 34.29
C MET A 730 -14.39 -24.89 32.89
N THR A 731 -13.38 -25.75 32.74
CA THR A 731 -13.08 -26.38 31.44
C THR A 731 -14.21 -27.27 30.95
N ARG A 732 -14.93 -27.93 31.86
CA ARG A 732 -16.11 -28.75 31.53
C ARG A 732 -17.30 -27.89 31.11
N ILE A 733 -17.51 -26.73 31.74
CA ILE A 733 -18.52 -25.75 31.32
C ILE A 733 -18.23 -25.26 29.89
N GLU A 734 -16.98 -24.88 29.59
CA GLU A 734 -16.60 -24.34 28.28
C GLU A 734 -16.72 -25.36 27.14
N ALA A 735 -16.39 -26.62 27.41
CA ALA A 735 -16.54 -27.69 26.44
C ALA A 735 -18.02 -28.10 26.21
N GLY A 736 -18.98 -27.46 26.91
CA GLY A 736 -20.39 -27.87 26.91
C GLY A 736 -20.59 -29.27 27.48
N ALA A 737 -19.66 -29.76 28.29
CA ALA A 737 -19.56 -31.15 28.71
C ALA A 737 -20.25 -31.45 30.05
N ILE A 738 -20.92 -30.47 30.67
CA ILE A 738 -21.73 -30.73 31.88
C ILE A 738 -22.95 -31.55 31.48
N ARG A 739 -22.97 -32.81 31.92
CA ARG A 739 -24.19 -33.63 31.92
C ARG A 739 -24.88 -33.46 33.27
N LEU A 740 -26.05 -32.83 33.27
CA LEU A 740 -26.86 -32.68 34.47
C LEU A 740 -27.56 -33.98 34.81
N ASN A 741 -27.42 -34.45 36.05
CA ASN A 741 -28.31 -35.47 36.60
C ASN A 741 -29.52 -34.78 37.26
N SER A 742 -30.45 -34.29 36.45
CA SER A 742 -31.59 -33.52 36.93
C SER A 742 -32.65 -34.44 37.55
N GLU A 743 -32.89 -34.26 38.85
CA GLU A 743 -33.93 -34.96 39.62
C GLU A 743 -34.89 -33.93 40.22
N LEU A 744 -36.12 -34.34 40.56
CA LEU A 744 -37.06 -33.46 41.28
C LEU A 744 -36.60 -33.37 42.74
N CYS A 745 -36.10 -32.19 43.15
CA CYS A 745 -35.55 -31.98 44.48
C CYS A 745 -36.33 -30.92 45.26
N ASP A 746 -36.33 -31.05 46.59
CA ASP A 746 -36.85 -30.04 47.50
C ASP A 746 -35.80 -28.95 47.73
N ILE A 747 -36.23 -27.69 47.75
CA ILE A 747 -35.38 -26.54 48.08
C ILE A 747 -34.94 -26.57 49.54
N GLN A 748 -35.76 -27.12 50.43
CA GLN A 748 -35.39 -27.31 51.82
C GLN A 748 -34.19 -28.28 51.95
N ASP A 749 -34.19 -29.36 51.18
CA ASP A 749 -33.07 -30.31 51.14
C ASP A 749 -31.80 -29.65 50.59
N LEU A 750 -31.93 -28.90 49.50
CA LEU A 750 -30.83 -28.14 48.91
C LEU A 750 -30.20 -27.16 49.92
N VAL A 751 -31.01 -26.36 50.61
CA VAL A 751 -30.54 -25.43 51.64
C VAL A 751 -29.95 -26.20 52.82
N GLY A 752 -30.55 -27.31 53.23
CA GLY A 752 -30.04 -28.20 54.28
C GLY A 752 -28.64 -28.75 53.97
N CYS A 753 -28.43 -29.25 52.75
CA CYS A 753 -27.13 -29.74 52.27
C CYS A 753 -26.08 -28.63 52.25
N ALA A 754 -26.43 -27.45 51.74
CA ALA A 754 -25.51 -26.30 51.72
C ALA A 754 -25.14 -25.85 53.15
N MET A 755 -26.11 -25.78 54.06
CA MET A 755 -25.90 -25.41 55.46
C MET A 755 -25.02 -26.42 56.21
N ALA A 756 -25.18 -27.72 55.94
CA ALA A 756 -24.32 -28.75 56.49
C ALA A 756 -22.86 -28.58 56.03
N ALA A 757 -22.65 -28.24 54.76
CA ALA A 757 -21.32 -28.06 54.17
C ALA A 757 -20.57 -26.84 54.72
N ILE A 758 -21.28 -25.75 55.08
CA ILE A 758 -20.65 -24.53 55.62
C ILE A 758 -20.63 -24.45 57.15
N LYS A 759 -21.19 -25.44 57.87
CA LYS A 759 -21.42 -25.40 59.33
C LYS A 759 -20.19 -24.96 60.15
N GLN A 760 -19.00 -25.47 59.83
CA GLN A 760 -17.77 -25.09 60.54
C GLN A 760 -17.30 -23.65 60.23
N ARG A 761 -17.68 -23.09 59.08
CA ARG A 761 -17.29 -21.75 58.61
C ARG A 761 -18.25 -20.65 59.05
N VAL A 762 -19.50 -21.00 59.34
CA VAL A 762 -20.53 -20.05 59.81
C VAL A 762 -20.21 -19.50 61.20
N GLY A 763 -19.51 -20.29 62.05
CA GLY A 763 -19.14 -19.88 63.40
C GLY A 763 -20.36 -19.48 64.25
N GLY A 764 -20.29 -18.32 64.90
CA GLY A 764 -21.38 -17.75 65.70
C GLY A 764 -22.38 -16.87 64.94
N ARG A 765 -22.31 -16.80 63.61
CA ARG A 765 -23.16 -15.90 62.80
C ARG A 765 -24.60 -16.42 62.70
N THR A 766 -25.55 -15.50 62.65
CA THR A 766 -26.98 -15.84 62.47
C THR A 766 -27.34 -15.91 60.98
N ILE A 767 -27.74 -17.09 60.50
CA ILE A 767 -28.32 -17.26 59.16
C ILE A 767 -29.83 -17.39 59.30
N ARG A 768 -30.59 -16.49 58.66
CA ARG A 768 -32.05 -16.49 58.67
C ARG A 768 -32.57 -17.18 57.41
N ILE A 769 -33.34 -18.24 57.57
CA ILE A 769 -33.94 -18.98 56.45
C ILE A 769 -35.43 -18.66 56.41
N ARG A 770 -35.92 -18.17 55.27
CA ARG A 770 -37.34 -17.87 54.99
C ARG A 770 -37.78 -18.62 53.75
N LEU A 771 -38.18 -19.87 53.94
CA LEU A 771 -38.72 -20.72 52.89
C LEU A 771 -40.22 -20.94 53.19
N PRO A 772 -41.13 -20.65 52.26
CA PRO A 772 -42.53 -21.08 52.37
C PRO A 772 -42.64 -22.61 52.44
N ASP A 773 -43.61 -23.11 53.19
CA ASP A 773 -43.85 -24.57 53.33
C ASP A 773 -44.46 -25.21 52.07
N ASP A 774 -44.96 -24.40 51.14
CA ASP A 774 -45.68 -24.80 49.92
C ASP A 774 -44.85 -24.70 48.63
N LEU A 775 -43.52 -24.75 48.74
CA LEU A 775 -42.64 -24.71 47.56
C LEU A 775 -42.74 -26.03 46.76
N PRO A 776 -42.90 -25.96 45.42
CA PRO A 776 -42.90 -27.14 44.57
C PRO A 776 -41.50 -27.73 44.41
N MET A 777 -41.44 -29.03 44.15
CA MET A 777 -40.20 -29.73 43.77
C MET A 777 -39.67 -29.16 42.44
N VAL A 778 -38.36 -28.91 42.37
CA VAL A 778 -37.73 -28.28 41.20
C VAL A 778 -36.78 -29.27 40.52
N PRO A 779 -36.82 -29.44 39.19
CA PRO A 779 -35.88 -30.28 38.47
C PRO A 779 -34.48 -29.66 38.52
N MET A 780 -33.56 -30.29 39.24
CA MET A 780 -32.17 -29.84 39.34
C MET A 780 -31.20 -30.98 39.64
N ASP A 781 -29.93 -30.76 39.36
CA ASP A 781 -28.84 -31.56 39.90
C ASP A 781 -28.49 -31.03 41.30
N LEU A 782 -28.90 -31.79 42.33
CA LEU A 782 -28.76 -31.40 43.73
C LEU A 782 -27.30 -31.12 44.12
N VAL A 783 -26.34 -31.87 43.57
CA VAL A 783 -24.92 -31.74 43.91
C VAL A 783 -24.36 -30.44 43.35
N LEU A 784 -24.58 -30.19 42.06
CA LEU A 784 -24.11 -28.96 41.41
C LEU A 784 -24.81 -27.72 41.98
N MET A 785 -26.11 -27.79 42.27
CA MET A 785 -26.82 -26.66 42.86
C MET A 785 -26.41 -26.40 44.32
N THR A 786 -26.07 -27.45 45.08
CA THR A 786 -25.46 -27.31 46.42
C THR A 786 -24.13 -26.56 46.31
N GLN A 787 -23.29 -26.87 45.32
CA GLN A 787 -22.03 -26.15 45.06
C GLN A 787 -22.27 -24.67 44.77
N VAL A 788 -23.30 -24.33 43.98
CA VAL A 788 -23.70 -22.93 43.74
C VAL A 788 -24.01 -22.23 45.05
N LEU A 789 -24.87 -22.81 45.89
CA LEU A 789 -25.26 -22.21 47.17
C LEU A 789 -24.08 -22.06 48.13
N VAL A 790 -23.24 -23.08 48.26
CA VAL A 790 -22.03 -23.02 49.09
C VAL A 790 -21.12 -21.89 48.64
N ASN A 791 -20.91 -21.72 47.33
CA ASN A 791 -20.09 -20.63 46.79
C ASN A 791 -20.68 -19.24 47.06
N LEU A 792 -22.01 -19.10 46.94
CA LEU A 792 -22.69 -17.84 47.25
C LEU A 792 -22.63 -17.51 48.74
N LEU A 793 -22.85 -18.51 49.60
CA LEU A 793 -22.78 -18.34 51.05
C LEU A 793 -21.35 -18.07 51.53
N ASP A 794 -20.34 -18.74 50.98
CA ASP A 794 -18.92 -18.45 51.25
C ASP A 794 -18.58 -17.00 50.86
N ASN A 795 -19.08 -16.50 49.71
CA ASN A 795 -18.90 -15.11 49.33
C ASN A 795 -19.58 -14.16 50.31
N SER A 796 -20.85 -14.41 50.68
CA SER A 796 -21.55 -13.61 51.67
C SER A 796 -20.81 -13.61 53.02
N LEU A 797 -20.28 -14.73 53.48
CA LEU A 797 -19.49 -14.82 54.72
C LEU A 797 -18.18 -14.02 54.65
N LYS A 798 -17.49 -14.04 53.50
CA LYS A 798 -16.22 -13.33 53.29
C LYS A 798 -16.37 -11.82 53.23
N TYR A 799 -17.43 -11.34 52.57
CA TYR A 799 -17.59 -9.91 52.27
C TYR A 799 -18.54 -9.20 53.23
N SER A 800 -19.26 -9.91 54.10
CA SER A 800 -20.11 -9.30 55.13
C SER A 800 -19.39 -9.15 56.49
N PRO A 801 -19.72 -8.10 57.27
CA PRO A 801 -19.18 -7.93 58.63
C PRO A 801 -19.48 -9.13 59.54
N ALA A 802 -18.60 -9.42 60.50
CA ALA A 802 -18.69 -10.61 61.34
C ALA A 802 -19.97 -10.72 62.19
N GLU A 803 -20.60 -9.59 62.52
CA GLU A 803 -21.83 -9.52 63.33
C GLU A 803 -23.11 -9.45 62.47
N SER A 804 -22.98 -9.41 61.14
CA SER A 804 -24.11 -9.29 60.23
C SER A 804 -24.85 -10.62 60.01
N SER A 805 -26.16 -10.55 59.79
CA SER A 805 -26.96 -11.72 59.42
C SER A 805 -27.02 -11.92 57.91
N ILE A 806 -26.93 -13.18 57.46
CA ILE A 806 -27.20 -13.57 56.07
C ILE A 806 -28.62 -14.12 56.01
N GLU A 807 -29.37 -13.74 54.97
CA GLU A 807 -30.75 -14.19 54.76
C GLU A 807 -30.85 -15.03 53.49
N ILE A 808 -31.45 -16.22 53.60
CA ILE A 808 -31.80 -17.08 52.47
C ILE A 808 -33.31 -17.11 52.38
N SER A 809 -33.87 -16.71 51.24
CA SER A 809 -35.31 -16.72 51.01
C SER A 809 -35.67 -17.28 49.65
N ALA A 810 -36.81 -17.96 49.55
CA ALA A 810 -37.33 -18.43 48.27
C ALA A 810 -38.75 -17.91 48.03
N ARG A 811 -39.09 -17.60 46.78
CA ARG A 811 -40.45 -17.23 46.37
C ARG A 811 -40.77 -17.69 44.96
N LEU A 812 -42.07 -17.84 44.68
CA LEU A 812 -42.58 -18.19 43.35
C LEU A 812 -42.93 -16.92 42.57
N GLU A 813 -42.48 -16.82 41.33
CA GLU A 813 -42.81 -15.70 40.42
C GLU A 813 -43.05 -16.24 39.01
N ARG A 814 -44.30 -16.17 38.52
CA ARG A 814 -44.67 -16.44 37.11
C ARG A 814 -44.08 -17.75 36.52
N GLY A 815 -44.13 -18.86 37.26
CA GLY A 815 -43.61 -20.16 36.82
C GLY A 815 -42.10 -20.36 37.05
N TRP A 816 -41.47 -19.47 37.79
CA TRP A 816 -40.07 -19.58 38.22
C TRP A 816 -39.99 -19.64 39.73
N LEU A 817 -39.03 -20.41 40.23
CA LEU A 817 -38.57 -20.31 41.61
C LEU A 817 -37.44 -19.28 41.66
N LEU A 818 -37.59 -18.28 42.53
CA LEU A 818 -36.54 -17.35 42.88
C LEU A 818 -35.94 -17.75 44.21
N LEU A 819 -34.64 -18.03 44.22
CA LEU A 819 -33.85 -18.23 45.43
C LEU A 819 -32.94 -17.01 45.62
N GLU A 820 -33.08 -16.35 46.75
CA GLU A 820 -32.40 -15.09 47.07
C GLU A 820 -31.49 -15.29 48.28
N ILE A 821 -30.22 -14.91 48.12
CA ILE A 821 -29.21 -14.89 49.19
C ILE A 821 -28.83 -13.43 49.40
N ALA A 822 -29.11 -12.88 50.57
CA ALA A 822 -28.85 -11.49 50.90
C ALA A 822 -27.87 -11.36 52.06
N ASP A 823 -26.84 -10.55 51.86
CA ASP A 823 -25.88 -10.15 52.89
C ASP A 823 -25.98 -8.66 53.22
N GLN A 824 -25.16 -8.21 54.17
CA GLN A 824 -25.02 -6.81 54.58
C GLN A 824 -23.57 -6.31 54.37
N GLY A 825 -22.89 -6.83 53.34
CA GLY A 825 -21.56 -6.39 52.94
C GLY A 825 -21.55 -4.99 52.29
N PRO A 826 -20.39 -4.55 51.77
CA PRO A 826 -20.24 -3.23 51.15
C PRO A 826 -21.01 -3.07 49.82
N GLY A 827 -21.58 -4.16 49.27
CA GLY A 827 -22.20 -4.17 47.96
C GLY A 827 -21.17 -4.15 46.83
N VAL A 828 -21.64 -3.92 45.60
CA VAL A 828 -20.82 -3.91 44.37
C VAL A 828 -21.09 -2.61 43.60
N PRO A 829 -20.08 -1.91 43.06
CA PRO A 829 -20.32 -0.73 42.22
C PRO A 829 -21.27 -1.04 41.05
N GLU A 830 -22.18 -0.12 40.68
CA GLU A 830 -23.22 -0.40 39.67
C GLU A 830 -22.65 -0.84 38.31
N GLN A 831 -21.51 -0.27 37.91
CA GLN A 831 -20.78 -0.64 36.70
C GLN A 831 -20.24 -2.09 36.71
N ASP A 832 -20.08 -2.68 37.89
CA ASP A 832 -19.47 -3.98 38.10
C ASP A 832 -20.49 -5.10 38.37
N LEU A 833 -21.77 -4.77 38.62
CA LEU A 833 -22.84 -5.74 38.92
C LEU A 833 -23.02 -6.82 37.85
N LYS A 834 -22.71 -6.53 36.59
CA LYS A 834 -22.70 -7.52 35.50
C LYS A 834 -21.36 -8.26 35.40
N ARG A 835 -20.27 -7.56 35.69
CA ARG A 835 -18.89 -8.04 35.53
C ARG A 835 -18.45 -8.97 36.66
N VAL A 836 -19.11 -8.97 37.81
CA VAL A 836 -18.83 -9.92 38.91
C VAL A 836 -18.98 -11.39 38.53
N PHE A 837 -19.67 -11.68 37.42
CA PHE A 837 -19.77 -13.03 36.87
C PHE A 837 -18.74 -13.32 35.76
N ASP A 838 -17.94 -12.32 35.37
CA ASP A 838 -16.86 -12.48 34.38
C ASP A 838 -15.70 -13.28 35.02
N LYS A 839 -15.03 -14.06 34.18
CA LYS A 839 -13.96 -14.95 34.62
C LYS A 839 -12.78 -14.15 35.17
N PHE A 840 -12.24 -14.60 36.31
CA PHE A 840 -11.11 -13.97 36.98
C PHE A 840 -11.35 -12.51 37.41
N TYR A 841 -12.58 -12.01 37.30
CA TYR A 841 -12.92 -10.65 37.69
C TYR A 841 -12.98 -10.53 39.21
N ARG A 842 -12.31 -9.52 39.75
CA ARG A 842 -12.29 -9.20 41.18
C ARG A 842 -12.40 -7.70 41.37
N ILE A 843 -13.20 -7.31 42.35
CA ILE A 843 -13.24 -5.93 42.83
C ILE A 843 -12.00 -5.75 43.74
N PRO A 844 -11.25 -4.64 43.64
CA PRO A 844 -10.16 -4.34 44.57
C PRO A 844 -10.73 -4.18 45.98
N VAL A 845 -10.37 -5.07 46.90
CA VAL A 845 -10.75 -5.03 48.33
C VAL A 845 -9.46 -5.04 49.16
N PRO A 846 -9.40 -4.36 50.33
CA PRO A 846 -8.22 -4.34 51.20
C PRO A 846 -7.70 -5.72 51.61
N GLU A 847 -6.40 -5.77 51.96
CA GLU A 847 -5.60 -6.98 52.16
C GLU A 847 -6.24 -8.03 53.09
N GLY A 848 -6.20 -9.30 52.67
CA GLY A 848 -6.58 -10.47 53.49
C GLY A 848 -7.71 -11.34 52.94
N VAL A 849 -8.51 -10.88 51.96
CA VAL A 849 -9.61 -11.68 51.39
C VAL A 849 -9.15 -12.47 50.16
N GLY A 850 -8.77 -13.74 50.37
CA GLY A 850 -8.37 -14.68 49.32
C GLY A 850 -9.54 -15.22 48.49
N GLY A 851 -9.44 -15.14 47.15
CA GLY A 851 -10.42 -15.69 46.20
C GLY A 851 -9.91 -15.68 44.76
N THR A 852 -10.35 -16.62 43.95
CA THR A 852 -9.79 -16.92 42.61
C THR A 852 -10.51 -16.19 41.47
N GLY A 853 -11.58 -15.45 41.76
CA GLY A 853 -12.43 -14.80 40.75
C GLY A 853 -13.21 -15.78 39.86
N LEU A 854 -13.17 -17.08 40.15
CA LEU A 854 -13.86 -18.12 39.37
C LEU A 854 -15.21 -18.54 39.95
N GLY A 855 -15.41 -18.41 41.26
CA GLY A 855 -16.59 -18.95 41.95
C GLY A 855 -17.93 -18.47 41.37
N LEU A 856 -18.08 -17.15 41.14
CA LEU A 856 -19.32 -16.60 40.58
C LEU A 856 -19.53 -16.97 39.11
N SER A 857 -18.46 -17.09 38.31
CA SER A 857 -18.54 -17.54 36.92
C SER A 857 -18.98 -19.00 36.80
N ILE A 858 -18.51 -19.86 37.73
CA ILE A 858 -18.95 -21.26 37.85
C ILE A 858 -20.41 -21.32 38.28
N CYS A 859 -20.82 -20.52 39.28
CA CYS A 859 -22.22 -20.43 39.69
C CYS A 859 -23.14 -20.07 38.52
N LYS A 860 -22.73 -19.10 37.69
CA LYS A 860 -23.46 -18.72 36.48
C LYS A 860 -23.54 -19.86 35.47
N GLY A 861 -22.42 -20.53 35.16
CA GLY A 861 -22.41 -21.66 34.22
C GLY A 861 -23.28 -22.84 34.68
N ILE A 862 -23.27 -23.17 35.97
CA ILE A 862 -24.13 -24.22 36.53
C ILE A 862 -25.62 -23.80 36.45
N VAL A 863 -25.96 -22.58 36.84
CA VAL A 863 -27.35 -22.10 36.81
C VAL A 863 -27.88 -22.01 35.37
N GLU A 864 -27.07 -21.55 34.42
CA GLU A 864 -27.43 -21.48 32.99
C GLU A 864 -27.57 -22.89 32.39
N ALA A 865 -26.74 -23.86 32.79
CA ALA A 865 -26.92 -25.26 32.39
C ALA A 865 -28.28 -25.81 32.83
N HIS A 866 -28.79 -25.37 33.99
CA HIS A 866 -30.13 -25.70 34.49
C HIS A 866 -31.26 -24.88 33.81
N ASN A 867 -30.98 -24.17 32.71
CA ASN A 867 -31.90 -23.23 32.05
C ASN A 867 -32.39 -22.10 32.98
N GLY A 868 -31.62 -21.79 34.02
CA GLY A 868 -31.88 -20.71 34.97
C GLY A 868 -31.15 -19.42 34.62
N SER A 869 -31.26 -18.43 35.51
CA SER A 869 -30.43 -17.22 35.45
C SER A 869 -30.00 -16.77 36.84
N ILE A 870 -28.81 -16.18 36.96
CA ILE A 870 -28.29 -15.61 38.20
C ILE A 870 -27.96 -14.13 38.00
N ARG A 871 -28.25 -13.29 39.00
CA ARG A 871 -27.95 -11.86 38.98
C ARG A 871 -27.62 -11.33 40.36
N ALA A 872 -26.81 -10.27 40.41
CA ALA A 872 -26.46 -9.54 41.61
C ALA A 872 -27.25 -8.21 41.66
N ILE A 873 -27.78 -7.86 42.83
CA ILE A 873 -28.57 -6.64 43.05
C ILE A 873 -28.10 -5.99 44.36
N ASN A 874 -27.78 -4.69 44.34
CA ASN A 874 -27.50 -3.95 45.58
C ASN A 874 -28.80 -3.70 46.35
N LYS A 875 -28.77 -3.88 47.66
CA LYS A 875 -29.90 -3.55 48.53
C LYS A 875 -29.90 -2.06 48.88
N SER A 876 -31.08 -1.46 48.91
CA SER A 876 -31.32 -0.06 49.27
C SER A 876 -30.91 0.33 50.70
N GLY A 877 -30.57 -0.64 51.56
CA GLY A 877 -30.06 -0.45 52.92
C GLY A 877 -28.61 -0.92 53.14
N GLY A 878 -27.84 -1.12 52.06
CA GLY A 878 -26.50 -1.73 52.09
C GLY A 878 -26.54 -3.25 51.99
N GLY A 879 -25.49 -3.84 51.41
CA GLY A 879 -25.39 -5.28 51.14
C GLY A 879 -25.69 -5.70 49.70
N LEU A 880 -25.31 -6.94 49.38
CA LEU A 880 -25.56 -7.56 48.09
C LEU A 880 -26.65 -8.62 48.21
N MET A 881 -27.51 -8.71 47.19
CA MET A 881 -28.48 -9.77 47.03
C MET A 881 -28.20 -10.54 45.73
N MET A 882 -27.92 -11.83 45.87
CA MET A 882 -27.78 -12.76 44.76
C MET A 882 -29.12 -13.44 44.50
N VAL A 883 -29.63 -13.31 43.28
CA VAL A 883 -30.93 -13.86 42.88
C VAL A 883 -30.70 -14.94 41.83
N ILE A 884 -31.06 -16.17 42.16
CA ILE A 884 -31.09 -17.33 41.27
C ILE A 884 -32.54 -17.56 40.84
N ARG A 885 -32.76 -17.74 39.54
CA ARG A 885 -34.04 -18.09 38.94
C ARG A 885 -33.94 -19.48 38.35
N LEU A 886 -34.76 -20.41 38.85
CA LEU A 886 -34.87 -21.77 38.33
C LEU A 886 -36.25 -21.97 37.71
N PRO A 887 -36.35 -22.63 36.54
CA PRO A 887 -37.63 -22.93 35.93
C PRO A 887 -38.35 -24.00 36.77
N LEU A 888 -39.61 -23.73 37.12
CA LEU A 888 -40.52 -24.80 37.54
C LEU A 888 -40.95 -25.47 36.25
N SER A 889 -40.78 -26.79 36.13
CA SER A 889 -41.10 -27.54 34.91
C SER A 889 -42.44 -27.09 34.31
N ARG A 890 -42.48 -26.93 32.98
CA ARG A 890 -43.75 -26.92 32.24
C ARG A 890 -44.40 -28.29 32.27
#